data_AF-A0A8H6UWD4-F1
#
_entry.id   AF-A0A8H6UWD4-F1
#
_cell.length_a   1.000
_cell.length_b   1.000
_cell.length_c   1.000
_cell.angle_alpha   90.00
_cell.angle_beta   90.00
_cell.angle_gamma   90.00
#
_symmetry.space_group_name_H-M   'P 1'
#
loop_
_entity.id
_entity.type
_entity.pdbx_description
1 polymer ?
#
loop_
_entity_poly.entity_id
_entity_poly.type
_entity_poly.pdbx_seq_one_letter_code
_entity_poly.pdbx_strand_id
1 'polypeptide(L)'
;MTIFIASLFLPYTVNFHDNESEDPAGALTSPPVSNPPSQAVTPTPNAAISLFERQHGGRKAGLTPGATTDHERIFTSDITKAEQEPSSYPFPAVPADSNLLTESEAHSPAWGATTALNQPRARPPISPSPSILKHQEPTVSVLEPIREKTPLKVEPFRSHPPDKAEDRGRKTSFSKAEWTVETAEQGNGGLRNAVRSATDAGQLEDKVWVGTLGMPTDALSPHTKAAIAEKLEDEYGSLTVYVSDGDFDGHYTHFCKTILWPVFHYQIPDNPKSKAYEDHSWIYYVKTNQAFAERIAKNWKRGDSIWVQDYHLLLVPAMLRKLLPDAQIGFFLHIAFPSSEVFRCLAPRKELLEGMLGANLIGFQTDEYCRHFLQTCSRILCVEATNEGLELEDRFVNVGTFPIGIDPTSWDKRRQAADVEQWVKTISERYEGKRLIVSRDKIDSVVLIQVATSTTEQPELEAMISDIAMRINSMHSTLAHQPLVFLKQDLAFPQYLALISVADALMITSLREGMNLTSHEFVYCQDGKYGNKKYGSLILSEFTGSASVFGNHALLVNPWDYRQCAEAIHTALTRSEAERQRVWEQLRRAVLKNSTGNWVKSFNEKLQRVWNEQSSREIMAVPRLPVSKVEEMYRKAARRLIIVDYEGTLASWGSPKSIIVTTPQRAITTLTDLTEDSKNVVYVMSSRMPEEMERLFRRVPGLGLIAENGCFVREPNTEEWLKLTNKERTDAWKEGVSQILSYYQERAEGSWIEKRHCSLVFHYGSAEDHEAASRLASECAGHINDACASQGVHAVLIDRALVVGPANTNKASAAELVWRDCLSASQKDEQIAQPDFLLAIGDGRDDEPVFRWANKLESAKAVGYAMTVTLGSRSTEAKATLTQGVTVSTLPAVRQPIAMAAPAANQAFEEAIKVTPVNTHRYSAVLRDEWCIGTVPNGGYTTAVLYRLAITHFAHAHPRRYDAPATPISMQLAFLRRTAVGPAVLEVQDTKLGARTSTIHVALLQPSEKGKKKAQTGSSASSDDEENLEVKVAGYITVSPATAEVGVSAPSNWTLLPEAIPGSGPKGRANLAALRETGRDGQWVRLLAPFPKFRRASQQVELYGPDPALGKPPVVDQWARFRPGGNTEARWTNEAVAFLVDIFPMALDGFDTMGKATKEGDDADNAAGTESAKGKLAKYWYPTVTLNIDFKKRLPASGVEWLYSRVQTRSVRNGRTDLDVVVLDEEGDVVALSTQVGLVVDASRNIGQRKSKM
;
A
#
# COMPACT_ATOMS: atom_id res chain seq x y z
N MET A 1 -1.02 1.64 21.49
CA MET A 1 -0.86 1.92 20.05
C MET A 1 0.62 2.03 19.85
N THR A 2 1.21 1.06 19.18
CA THR A 2 2.67 0.99 19.04
C THR A 2 3.10 1.79 17.81
N ILE A 3 4.18 2.55 17.92
CA ILE A 3 4.81 3.23 16.78
C ILE A 3 6.05 2.45 16.36
N PHE A 4 6.01 1.87 15.16
CA PHE A 4 7.16 1.24 14.51
C PHE A 4 8.03 2.30 13.86
N ILE A 5 9.27 2.45 14.32
CA ILE A 5 10.24 3.41 13.79
C ILE A 5 11.26 2.63 12.96
N ALA A 6 11.07 2.63 11.65
CA ALA A 6 11.94 1.93 10.71
C ALA A 6 13.06 2.85 10.21
N SER A 7 14.30 2.50 10.56
CA SER A 7 15.54 3.15 10.10
C SER A 7 16.56 2.10 9.70
N LEU A 8 17.46 2.41 8.76
CA LEU A 8 18.44 1.41 8.27
C LEU A 8 19.23 0.75 9.41
N PHE A 9 19.67 1.54 10.39
CA PHE A 9 20.39 1.09 11.57
C PHE A 9 19.50 1.20 12.82
N LEU A 10 19.56 0.19 13.69
CA LEU A 10 18.98 0.23 15.03
C LEU A 10 19.74 1.19 15.95
N PRO A 11 19.12 1.71 17.03
CA PRO A 11 19.82 2.47 18.07
C PRO A 11 20.87 1.66 18.85
N TYR A 12 20.76 0.34 18.81
CA TYR A 12 21.63 -0.58 19.55
C TYR A 12 22.31 -1.57 18.60
N THR A 13 23.52 -1.99 18.97
CA THR A 13 24.34 -3.00 18.30
C THR A 13 24.90 -3.99 19.33
N VAL A 14 25.79 -4.89 18.90
CA VAL A 14 26.35 -5.95 19.74
C VAL A 14 27.86 -5.84 19.81
N ASN A 15 28.43 -6.04 20.99
CA ASN A 15 29.86 -6.16 21.23
C ASN A 15 30.17 -7.58 21.73
N PHE A 16 31.17 -8.25 21.15
CA PHE A 16 31.56 -9.61 21.53
C PHE A 16 32.76 -9.61 22.48
N HIS A 17 32.73 -10.46 23.49
CA HIS A 17 33.80 -10.63 24.47
C HIS A 17 34.55 -11.93 24.20
N ASP A 18 35.89 -11.88 24.21
CA ASP A 18 36.72 -13.08 24.11
C ASP A 18 36.74 -13.80 25.46
N ASN A 19 36.33 -15.08 25.49
CA ASN A 19 36.51 -15.93 26.66
C ASN A 19 37.97 -16.35 26.75
N GLU A 20 38.80 -15.60 27.47
CA GLU A 20 40.08 -16.12 27.97
C GLU A 20 39.77 -17.18 29.05
N SER A 21 40.05 -18.44 28.73
CA SER A 21 40.06 -19.51 29.74
C SER A 21 41.25 -19.29 30.67
N GLU A 22 40.97 -18.96 31.93
CA GLU A 22 41.89 -19.13 33.05
C GLU A 22 42.37 -20.59 33.10
N ASP A 23 43.69 -20.81 33.03
CA ASP A 23 44.31 -22.06 33.47
C ASP A 23 45.57 -21.70 34.31
N PRO A 24 45.72 -22.22 35.54
CA PRO A 24 46.81 -21.86 36.44
C PRO A 24 48.04 -22.77 36.28
N ALA A 25 49.23 -22.15 36.31
CA ALA A 25 50.55 -22.70 36.66
C ALA A 25 51.18 -23.86 35.84
N GLY A 26 52.39 -23.62 35.31
CA GLY A 26 53.32 -24.68 34.90
C GLY A 26 54.58 -24.18 34.16
N ALA A 27 55.71 -24.07 34.86
CA ALA A 27 57.02 -23.77 34.29
C ALA A 27 57.55 -24.91 33.40
N LEU A 28 58.39 -24.61 32.38
CA LEU A 28 59.65 -25.31 32.03
C LEU A 28 60.32 -24.79 30.73
N THR A 29 61.47 -24.11 30.92
CA THR A 29 62.79 -24.19 30.21
C THR A 29 62.94 -24.31 28.67
N SER A 30 63.76 -23.40 28.12
CA SER A 30 64.36 -23.28 26.76
C SER A 30 65.42 -24.36 26.40
N PRO A 31 65.88 -24.46 25.12
CA PRO A 31 67.18 -23.83 24.76
C PRO A 31 67.35 -23.32 23.30
N PRO A 32 68.44 -22.56 22.98
CA PRO A 32 68.70 -21.92 21.67
C PRO A 32 69.86 -22.57 20.87
N VAL A 33 69.86 -22.52 19.52
CA VAL A 33 71.05 -22.79 18.67
C VAL A 33 71.04 -21.98 17.35
N SER A 34 72.25 -21.70 16.84
CA SER A 34 72.77 -20.65 15.95
C SER A 34 73.26 -21.07 14.54
N ASN A 35 73.21 -20.13 13.56
CA ASN A 35 74.11 -19.82 12.38
C ASN A 35 74.42 -20.95 11.33
N PRO A 36 75.05 -20.75 10.12
CA PRO A 36 75.88 -19.63 9.54
C PRO A 36 75.72 -19.35 7.98
N PRO A 37 76.63 -18.58 7.28
CA PRO A 37 76.38 -17.88 5.99
C PRO A 37 77.26 -18.29 4.76
N SER A 38 77.18 -17.51 3.64
CA SER A 38 78.12 -17.28 2.47
C SER A 38 77.43 -17.52 1.09
N GLN A 39 77.73 -16.90 -0.06
CA GLN A 39 78.81 -16.03 -0.58
C GLN A 39 78.39 -15.42 -1.95
N ALA A 40 79.08 -14.39 -2.45
CA ALA A 40 78.80 -13.63 -3.69
C ALA A 40 79.81 -13.88 -4.83
N VAL A 41 79.40 -13.76 -6.11
CA VAL A 41 80.28 -13.53 -7.29
C VAL A 41 79.54 -12.76 -8.42
N THR A 42 80.24 -11.81 -9.05
CA THR A 42 79.94 -10.84 -10.16
C THR A 42 80.82 -11.15 -11.43
N PRO A 43 80.86 -10.40 -12.56
CA PRO A 43 79.85 -9.69 -13.42
C PRO A 43 80.08 -9.71 -14.99
N THR A 44 79.08 -9.19 -15.77
CA THR A 44 79.12 -8.37 -17.06
C THR A 44 79.60 -8.92 -18.45
N PRO A 45 79.35 -8.25 -19.63
CA PRO A 45 78.32 -7.26 -20.06
C PRO A 45 77.73 -7.42 -21.52
N ASN A 46 76.61 -6.76 -21.84
CA ASN A 46 76.46 -5.84 -23.01
C ASN A 46 75.07 -5.16 -23.08
N ALA A 47 75.08 -3.83 -23.31
CA ALA A 47 73.97 -2.89 -23.47
C ALA A 47 73.37 -2.96 -24.91
N ALA A 48 72.14 -2.53 -25.24
CA ALA A 48 71.55 -1.21 -24.98
C ALA A 48 70.00 -1.14 -25.16
N ILE A 49 69.39 -0.40 -24.21
CA ILE A 49 68.30 0.61 -24.31
C ILE A 49 66.88 0.22 -24.78
N SER A 50 65.92 0.32 -23.85
CA SER A 50 64.65 1.06 -24.07
C SER A 50 64.17 1.69 -22.75
N LEU A 51 63.61 2.89 -22.85
CA LEU A 51 63.37 3.87 -21.78
C LEU A 51 61.93 3.79 -21.24
N PHE A 52 61.83 3.86 -19.90
CA PHE A 52 60.66 4.04 -19.04
C PHE A 52 59.73 2.84 -18.84
N GLU A 53 60.03 2.07 -17.80
CA GLU A 53 59.05 1.28 -17.06
C GLU A 53 59.25 1.51 -15.55
N ARG A 54 58.21 1.97 -14.87
CA ARG A 54 58.16 2.20 -13.41
C ARG A 54 57.92 0.85 -12.72
N GLN A 55 58.90 0.36 -11.98
CA GLN A 55 58.68 -0.71 -11.01
C GLN A 55 58.67 -0.18 -9.57
N HIS A 56 57.58 -0.56 -8.90
CA HIS A 56 57.42 -0.64 -7.46
C HIS A 56 58.57 -1.40 -6.80
N GLY A 57 59.15 -0.81 -5.75
CA GLY A 57 60.10 -1.45 -4.86
C GLY A 57 60.38 -0.54 -3.67
N GLY A 58 59.90 -0.94 -2.49
CA GLY A 58 59.89 -0.15 -1.27
C GLY A 58 61.26 0.39 -0.86
N ARG A 59 61.37 1.72 -0.83
CA ARG A 59 62.20 2.42 0.16
C ARG A 59 61.25 2.88 1.26
N LYS A 60 61.60 2.57 2.51
CA LYS A 60 61.12 3.33 3.68
C LYS A 60 61.43 4.79 3.40
N ALA A 61 60.42 5.56 3.00
CA ALA A 61 60.51 7.00 3.00
C ALA A 61 60.71 7.40 4.46
N GLY A 62 61.85 8.00 4.76
CA GLY A 62 62.08 8.63 6.05
C GLY A 62 60.95 9.63 6.29
N LEU A 63 60.31 9.51 7.45
CA LEU A 63 59.46 10.56 8.01
C LEU A 63 60.25 11.86 7.95
N THR A 64 59.88 12.74 7.02
CA THR A 64 60.21 14.14 7.16
C THR A 64 59.36 14.63 8.34
N PRO A 65 59.93 15.24 9.38
CA PRO A 65 59.15 15.71 10.53
C PRO A 65 58.26 16.87 10.06
N GLY A 66 57.04 16.58 9.65
CA GLY A 66 55.98 17.58 9.55
C GLY A 66 55.59 17.91 10.99
N ALA A 67 55.78 19.18 11.38
CA ALA A 67 55.45 19.67 12.70
C ALA A 67 53.99 19.34 13.06
N THR A 68 53.79 18.39 13.97
CA THR A 68 52.59 18.39 14.81
C THR A 68 52.61 19.70 15.56
N THR A 69 51.75 20.63 15.16
CA THR A 69 51.68 21.95 15.80
C THR A 69 51.21 21.75 17.25
N ASP A 70 51.69 22.54 18.21
CA ASP A 70 51.24 22.42 19.61
C ASP A 70 49.72 22.53 19.77
N HIS A 71 48.99 23.00 18.74
CA HIS A 71 47.53 23.09 18.66
C HIS A 71 46.82 21.74 18.51
N GLU A 72 47.45 20.74 17.90
CA GLU A 72 46.87 19.38 17.80
C GLU A 72 46.96 18.65 19.14
N ARG A 73 47.99 18.95 19.94
CA ARG A 73 48.28 18.29 21.23
C ARG A 73 47.20 18.47 22.31
N ILE A 74 46.42 19.55 22.26
CA ILE A 74 45.31 19.73 23.21
C ILE A 74 44.11 18.83 22.91
N PHE A 75 44.00 18.32 21.68
CA PHE A 75 42.87 17.48 21.28
C PHE A 75 43.26 16.00 21.21
N THR A 76 44.55 15.66 21.27
CA THR A 76 45.04 14.27 21.35
C THR A 76 45.02 13.75 22.78
N SER A 77 44.19 12.73 23.06
CA SER A 77 44.33 11.88 24.25
C SER A 77 45.38 10.79 23.98
N ASP A 78 46.63 10.99 24.40
CA ASP A 78 47.66 9.94 24.35
C ASP A 78 47.32 8.84 25.37
N ILE A 79 46.63 7.78 24.93
CA ILE A 79 46.32 6.57 25.72
C ILE A 79 47.58 5.75 26.05
N THR A 80 48.73 6.02 25.42
CA THR A 80 49.94 5.17 25.54
C THR A 80 51.18 5.86 26.14
N LYS A 81 51.08 7.09 26.65
CA LYS A 81 52.20 7.79 27.32
C LYS A 81 52.00 8.11 28.79
N ALA A 82 50.97 7.57 29.43
CA ALA A 82 50.72 7.78 30.85
C ALA A 82 51.68 7.04 31.81
N GLU A 83 52.63 6.23 31.32
CA GLU A 83 53.50 5.42 32.20
C GLU A 83 54.96 5.91 32.35
N GLN A 84 55.42 6.95 31.64
CA GLN A 84 56.83 7.36 31.74
C GLN A 84 57.04 8.89 31.60
N GLU A 85 56.57 9.68 32.57
CA GLU A 85 57.27 10.86 33.14
C GLU A 85 56.38 11.60 34.17
N PRO A 86 56.95 12.15 35.28
CA PRO A 86 56.16 12.75 36.35
C PRO A 86 55.79 14.21 36.02
N SER A 87 54.62 14.42 35.43
CA SER A 87 53.96 15.73 35.29
C SER A 87 52.70 15.77 36.16
N SER A 88 52.61 16.79 37.00
CA SER A 88 51.76 16.89 38.19
C SER A 88 50.31 17.32 37.91
N TYR A 89 49.53 16.55 37.14
CA TYR A 89 48.08 16.78 37.05
C TYR A 89 47.30 15.46 37.10
N PRO A 90 46.48 15.21 38.13
CA PRO A 90 45.68 14.00 38.21
C PRO A 90 44.42 14.20 37.38
N PHE A 91 44.33 13.58 36.21
CA PHE A 91 43.06 13.39 35.52
C PHE A 91 42.34 12.18 36.14
N PRO A 92 41.06 12.30 36.53
CA PRO A 92 40.24 11.13 36.83
C PRO A 92 40.10 10.27 35.56
N ALA A 93 40.10 8.95 35.71
CA ALA A 93 39.74 8.05 34.62
C ALA A 93 38.35 8.42 34.09
N VAL A 94 38.24 8.62 32.77
CA VAL A 94 36.97 8.81 32.10
C VAL A 94 36.17 7.50 32.25
N PRO A 95 34.92 7.53 32.76
CA PRO A 95 34.07 6.34 32.78
C PRO A 95 33.95 5.75 31.37
N ALA A 96 33.86 4.42 31.25
CA ALA A 96 33.75 3.70 29.99
C ALA A 96 32.53 4.09 29.12
N ASP A 97 31.64 4.95 29.62
CA ASP A 97 30.45 5.49 28.93
C ASP A 97 30.72 6.76 28.11
N SER A 98 31.97 7.06 27.75
CA SER A 98 32.27 8.21 26.89
C SER A 98 31.84 7.93 25.45
N ASN A 99 30.57 8.24 25.13
CA ASN A 99 30.06 8.28 23.76
C ASN A 99 30.98 9.17 22.89
N LEU A 100 31.78 8.51 22.06
CA LEU A 100 32.49 9.14 20.96
C LEU A 100 31.46 9.44 19.86
N LEU A 101 31.62 10.61 19.23
CA LEU A 101 30.84 11.19 18.12
C LEU A 101 29.64 12.09 18.48
N THR A 102 29.56 13.16 17.70
CA THR A 102 28.49 14.14 17.59
C THR A 102 27.14 13.46 17.33
N GLU A 103 26.25 13.44 18.33
CA GLU A 103 24.91 12.80 18.25
C GLU A 103 23.97 13.42 17.20
N SER A 104 24.47 14.23 16.25
CA SER A 104 23.68 15.02 15.30
C SER A 104 24.16 14.94 13.84
N GLU A 105 25.22 14.18 13.53
CA GLU A 105 25.70 14.06 12.14
C GLU A 105 24.97 12.99 11.30
N ALA A 106 24.83 13.28 10.00
CA ALA A 106 24.22 12.45 8.97
C ALA A 106 25.21 11.51 8.24
N HIS A 107 26.48 11.49 8.65
CA HIS A 107 27.52 10.68 8.04
C HIS A 107 27.83 9.45 8.88
N SER A 108 27.05 8.38 8.68
CA SER A 108 27.39 7.07 9.24
C SER A 108 28.76 6.60 8.72
N PRO A 109 29.66 6.07 9.57
CA PRO A 109 30.94 5.51 9.15
C PRO A 109 30.76 4.35 8.16
N ALA A 110 31.84 4.00 7.45
CA ALA A 110 31.87 2.86 6.54
C ALA A 110 31.44 1.57 7.24
N TRP A 111 30.64 0.75 6.55
CA TRP A 111 30.08 -0.48 7.12
C TRP A 111 31.20 -1.43 7.58
N GLY A 112 31.16 -1.83 8.86
CA GLY A 112 32.18 -2.69 9.48
C GLY A 112 33.50 -1.99 9.86
N ALA A 113 33.58 -0.66 9.82
CA ALA A 113 34.79 0.12 10.16
C ALA A 113 34.84 0.63 11.61
N THR A 114 33.98 0.15 12.51
CA THR A 114 34.00 0.54 13.92
C THR A 114 35.24 -0.03 14.60
N THR A 115 36.15 0.85 15.04
CA THR A 115 37.41 0.49 15.72
C THR A 115 37.24 0.31 17.23
N ALA A 116 36.11 0.73 17.80
CA ALA A 116 35.86 0.71 19.24
C ALA A 116 35.21 -0.61 19.75
N LEU A 117 34.44 -1.31 18.93
CA LEU A 117 33.71 -2.52 19.32
C LEU A 117 34.29 -3.78 18.66
N ASN A 118 34.33 -4.89 19.41
CA ASN A 118 34.79 -6.18 18.90
C ASN A 118 33.65 -6.86 18.12
N GLN A 119 33.66 -6.66 16.79
CA GLN A 119 32.61 -7.11 15.89
C GLN A 119 33.16 -7.94 14.72
N PRO A 120 32.33 -8.79 14.08
CA PRO A 120 32.74 -9.57 12.91
C PRO A 120 33.11 -8.67 11.73
N ARG A 121 34.11 -9.07 10.95
CA ARG A 121 34.45 -8.41 9.67
C ARG A 121 33.64 -9.00 8.52
N ALA A 122 33.28 -8.16 7.56
CA ALA A 122 32.56 -8.57 6.36
C ALA A 122 33.34 -9.64 5.60
N ARG A 123 32.67 -10.74 5.23
CA ARG A 123 33.24 -11.71 4.28
C ARG A 123 33.03 -11.17 2.88
N PRO A 124 34.07 -11.00 2.06
CA PRO A 124 33.90 -10.40 0.74
C PRO A 124 32.99 -11.31 -0.12
N PRO A 125 31.87 -10.80 -0.67
CA PRO A 125 31.26 -11.44 -1.82
C PRO A 125 32.27 -11.41 -2.98
N ILE A 126 32.20 -12.39 -3.89
CA ILE A 126 32.98 -12.38 -5.13
C ILE A 126 32.66 -11.07 -5.85
N SER A 127 33.57 -10.10 -5.79
CA SER A 127 33.44 -8.84 -6.50
C SER A 127 33.37 -9.16 -7.99
N PRO A 128 32.51 -8.49 -8.79
CA PRO A 128 32.63 -8.59 -10.24
C PRO A 128 34.06 -8.23 -10.62
N SER A 129 34.66 -9.05 -11.49
CA SER A 129 36.06 -8.89 -11.89
C SER A 129 36.36 -7.44 -12.33
N PRO A 130 37.53 -6.88 -12.00
CA PRO A 130 37.99 -5.58 -12.51
C PRO A 130 38.01 -5.49 -14.04
N SER A 131 37.81 -6.61 -14.74
CA SER A 131 37.65 -6.68 -16.20
C SER A 131 36.38 -5.98 -16.74
N ILE A 132 35.36 -5.69 -15.91
CA ILE A 132 34.23 -4.82 -16.34
C ILE A 132 34.63 -3.34 -16.38
N LEU A 133 35.71 -2.94 -15.69
CA LEU A 133 36.24 -1.57 -15.68
C LEU A 133 37.30 -1.31 -16.76
N LYS A 134 37.69 -2.33 -17.56
CA LYS A 134 38.69 -2.20 -18.62
C LYS A 134 38.10 -2.47 -20.00
N HIS A 135 37.27 -1.56 -20.51
CA HIS A 135 37.04 -1.45 -21.94
C HIS A 135 37.06 0.03 -22.37
N GLN A 136 38.27 0.50 -22.69
CA GLN A 136 38.52 1.55 -23.68
C GLN A 136 40.02 1.54 -24.02
N GLU A 137 40.40 0.77 -25.04
CA GLU A 137 41.44 1.21 -25.97
C GLU A 137 40.80 1.30 -27.35
N PRO A 138 41.07 2.35 -28.15
CA PRO A 138 40.43 2.56 -29.43
C PRO A 138 41.09 1.68 -30.50
N THR A 139 40.46 0.56 -30.87
CA THR A 139 40.91 -0.24 -32.01
C THR A 139 40.35 0.34 -33.31
N VAL A 140 41.26 0.88 -34.10
CA VAL A 140 41.09 1.25 -35.52
C VAL A 140 40.67 0.02 -36.32
N SER A 141 39.67 0.21 -37.18
CA SER A 141 39.09 -0.79 -38.08
C SER A 141 40.08 -1.28 -39.14
N VAL A 142 40.22 -2.60 -39.30
CA VAL A 142 40.60 -3.24 -40.58
C VAL A 142 39.80 -4.54 -40.75
N LEU A 143 39.26 -4.70 -41.96
CA LEU A 143 38.37 -5.74 -42.47
C LEU A 143 39.02 -7.15 -42.59
N GLU A 144 38.27 -8.19 -42.16
CA GLU A 144 38.07 -9.58 -42.65
C GLU A 144 39.18 -10.42 -43.37
N PRO A 145 39.14 -11.79 -43.42
CA PRO A 145 37.94 -12.66 -43.41
C PRO A 145 37.95 -14.00 -42.62
N ILE A 146 36.72 -14.38 -42.26
CA ILE A 146 36.06 -15.70 -42.16
C ILE A 146 36.93 -16.98 -42.31
N ARG A 147 36.86 -17.86 -41.28
CA ARG A 147 37.04 -19.31 -41.44
C ARG A 147 36.12 -20.12 -40.51
N GLU A 148 35.72 -21.28 -41.03
CA GLU A 148 34.49 -22.05 -40.75
C GLU A 148 34.37 -22.74 -39.38
N LYS A 149 33.11 -23.06 -39.05
CA LYS A 149 32.61 -23.81 -37.89
C LYS A 149 33.03 -25.29 -37.92
N THR A 150 33.39 -25.82 -36.74
CA THR A 150 33.20 -27.24 -36.39
C THR A 150 32.82 -27.37 -34.90
N PRO A 151 31.80 -28.17 -34.50
CA PRO A 151 31.31 -28.21 -33.12
C PRO A 151 31.86 -29.43 -32.37
N LEU A 152 32.48 -29.27 -31.20
CA LEU A 152 32.81 -30.41 -30.33
C LEU A 152 32.75 -30.11 -28.83
N LYS A 153 31.85 -30.88 -28.19
CA LYS A 153 31.91 -31.56 -26.88
C LYS A 153 32.08 -30.74 -25.60
N VAL A 154 31.01 -30.80 -24.80
CA VAL A 154 30.99 -30.65 -23.35
C VAL A 154 31.70 -31.84 -22.70
N GLU A 155 32.76 -31.60 -21.94
CA GLU A 155 33.29 -32.54 -20.93
C GLU A 155 33.16 -31.94 -19.53
N PRO A 156 32.94 -32.78 -18.49
CA PRO A 156 32.72 -32.33 -17.13
C PRO A 156 34.06 -32.04 -16.44
N PHE A 157 34.25 -30.82 -15.95
CA PHE A 157 35.45 -30.48 -15.18
C PHE A 157 35.39 -31.09 -13.78
N ARG A 158 36.37 -31.96 -13.50
CA ARG A 158 36.71 -32.53 -12.19
C ARG A 158 37.28 -31.45 -11.27
N SER A 159 36.89 -31.53 -10.01
CA SER A 159 37.39 -30.75 -8.88
C SER A 159 38.86 -31.08 -8.57
N HIS A 160 39.73 -30.07 -8.61
CA HIS A 160 40.99 -30.06 -7.88
C HIS A 160 40.84 -29.18 -6.62
N PRO A 161 41.31 -29.63 -5.44
CA PRO A 161 41.24 -28.83 -4.23
C PRO A 161 42.33 -27.74 -4.26
N PRO A 162 42.04 -26.50 -3.82
CA PRO A 162 43.08 -25.48 -3.72
C PRO A 162 43.95 -25.68 -2.48
N ASP A 163 45.24 -25.48 -2.68
CA ASP A 163 46.30 -25.55 -1.70
C ASP A 163 46.07 -24.63 -0.48
N LYS A 164 46.37 -25.19 0.69
CA LYS A 164 46.36 -24.49 1.98
C LYS A 164 47.63 -23.63 2.10
N ALA A 165 47.50 -22.32 1.96
CA ALA A 165 48.40 -21.38 2.62
C ALA A 165 47.81 -21.05 4.01
N GLU A 166 48.51 -21.48 5.06
CA GLU A 166 48.16 -21.24 6.46
C GLU A 166 48.27 -19.74 6.80
N ASP A 167 47.13 -19.09 7.04
CA ASP A 167 47.06 -17.84 7.80
C ASP A 167 46.84 -18.19 9.28
N ARG A 168 47.95 -18.31 10.03
CA ARG A 168 47.95 -18.48 11.48
C ARG A 168 47.87 -17.10 12.15
N GLY A 169 46.65 -16.64 12.41
CA GLY A 169 46.40 -15.46 13.25
C GLY A 169 44.91 -15.25 13.56
N ARG A 170 44.46 -15.65 14.75
CA ARG A 170 43.14 -15.42 15.38
C ARG A 170 41.88 -15.80 14.56
N LYS A 171 41.50 -17.09 14.63
CA LYS A 171 40.10 -17.51 14.47
C LYS A 171 39.39 -17.45 15.82
N THR A 172 38.83 -16.29 16.19
CA THR A 172 37.82 -16.22 17.24
C THR A 172 36.50 -16.72 16.65
N SER A 173 35.97 -17.79 17.22
CA SER A 173 34.68 -18.34 16.79
C SER A 173 33.57 -17.51 17.44
N PHE A 174 33.15 -16.42 16.81
CA PHE A 174 32.03 -15.55 17.25
C PHE A 174 30.71 -16.30 17.52
N SER A 175 30.60 -17.57 17.10
CA SER A 175 29.47 -18.44 17.44
C SER A 175 29.38 -18.85 18.92
N LYS A 176 30.47 -18.72 19.71
CA LYS A 176 30.52 -19.07 21.14
C LYS A 176 30.99 -17.94 22.05
N ALA A 177 31.28 -16.77 21.49
CA ALA A 177 31.69 -15.60 22.29
C ALA A 177 30.49 -15.07 23.09
N GLU A 178 30.72 -14.68 24.34
CA GLU A 178 29.74 -13.89 25.08
C GLU A 178 29.58 -12.52 24.43
N TRP A 179 28.42 -11.88 24.62
CA TRP A 179 28.14 -10.60 23.98
C TRP A 179 27.23 -9.71 24.81
N THR A 180 27.43 -8.41 24.68
CA THR A 180 26.61 -7.35 25.28
C THR A 180 25.94 -6.50 24.22
N VAL A 181 24.82 -5.88 24.58
CA VAL A 181 24.15 -4.89 23.73
C VAL A 181 24.72 -3.52 24.07
N GLU A 182 25.19 -2.81 23.06
CA GLU A 182 25.79 -1.47 23.19
C GLU A 182 25.01 -0.45 22.35
N THR A 183 25.16 0.84 22.67
CA THR A 183 24.62 1.91 21.80
C THR A 183 25.37 1.90 20.47
N ALA A 184 24.65 1.89 19.36
CA ALA A 184 25.27 1.89 18.04
C ALA A 184 25.83 3.28 17.68
N GLU A 185 27.06 3.35 17.18
CA GLU A 185 27.65 4.61 16.69
C GLU A 185 27.04 5.07 15.35
N GLN A 186 26.69 4.12 14.48
CA GLN A 186 26.09 4.37 13.17
C GLN A 186 24.60 4.74 13.29
N GLY A 187 24.09 5.64 12.44
CA GLY A 187 22.67 5.94 12.34
C GLY A 187 22.36 7.44 12.35
N ASN A 188 21.08 7.79 12.27
CA ASN A 188 20.65 9.19 12.30
C ASN A 188 20.53 9.66 13.76
N GLY A 189 21.56 10.37 14.23
CA GLY A 189 21.62 10.87 15.61
C GLY A 189 20.49 11.86 15.94
N GLY A 190 20.14 12.75 15.00
CA GLY A 190 19.02 13.69 15.15
C GLY A 190 17.69 12.99 15.39
N LEU A 191 17.39 11.93 14.62
CA LEU A 191 16.19 11.11 14.81
C LEU A 191 16.18 10.41 16.16
N ARG A 192 17.30 9.78 16.57
CA ARG A 192 17.41 9.11 17.87
C ARG A 192 17.16 10.08 19.02
N ASN A 193 17.77 11.26 18.95
CA ASN A 193 17.55 12.33 19.92
C ASN A 193 16.09 12.77 19.96
N ALA A 194 15.43 12.81 18.80
CA ALA A 194 14.03 13.18 18.75
C ALA A 194 13.10 12.16 19.39
N VAL A 195 13.30 10.89 19.09
CA VAL A 195 12.54 9.79 19.69
C VAL A 195 12.79 9.71 21.19
N ARG A 196 14.06 9.84 21.64
CA ARG A 196 14.43 9.87 23.07
C ARG A 196 13.74 11.04 23.79
N SER A 197 13.89 12.26 23.27
CA SER A 197 13.30 13.48 23.86
C SER A 197 11.78 13.38 23.97
N ALA A 198 11.11 12.84 22.95
CA ALA A 198 9.67 12.63 22.98
C ALA A 198 9.23 11.54 23.97
N THR A 199 10.00 10.45 24.11
CA THR A 199 9.74 9.44 25.16
C THR A 199 9.92 10.03 26.55
N ASP A 200 11.00 10.77 26.80
CA ASP A 200 11.26 11.41 28.10
C ASP A 200 10.15 12.44 28.45
N ALA A 201 9.58 13.10 27.44
CA ALA A 201 8.46 14.02 27.58
C ALA A 201 7.07 13.35 27.68
N GLY A 202 7.00 12.01 27.64
CA GLY A 202 5.73 11.26 27.66
C GLY A 202 4.88 11.41 26.40
N GLN A 203 5.45 11.92 25.30
CA GLN A 203 4.75 12.08 24.01
C GLN A 203 4.72 10.79 23.19
N LEU A 204 5.63 9.86 23.50
CA LEU A 204 5.85 8.63 22.74
C LEU A 204 6.15 7.49 23.72
N GLU A 205 5.09 6.86 24.21
CA GLU A 205 5.12 5.84 25.27
C GLU A 205 5.45 4.44 24.73
N ASP A 206 4.77 4.02 23.66
CA ASP A 206 4.86 2.67 23.10
C ASP A 206 5.50 2.71 21.70
N LYS A 207 6.78 2.32 21.62
CA LYS A 207 7.60 2.37 20.41
C LYS A 207 8.41 1.12 20.20
N VAL A 208 8.62 0.80 18.93
CA VAL A 208 9.49 -0.30 18.51
C VAL A 208 10.37 0.17 17.37
N TRP A 209 11.69 0.05 17.51
CA TRP A 209 12.63 0.31 16.43
C TRP A 209 12.70 -0.89 15.49
N VAL A 210 12.88 -0.65 14.19
CA VAL A 210 13.10 -1.70 13.20
C VAL A 210 14.31 -1.34 12.35
N GLY A 211 15.33 -2.20 12.32
CA GLY A 211 16.60 -1.88 11.65
C GLY A 211 17.62 -3.00 11.63
N THR A 212 18.77 -2.74 11.00
CA THR A 212 19.93 -3.64 11.03
C THR A 212 20.86 -3.33 12.21
N LEU A 213 21.76 -4.26 12.57
CA LEU A 213 22.71 -4.10 13.68
C LEU A 213 23.89 -3.17 13.36
N GLY A 214 24.05 -2.71 12.11
CA GLY A 214 25.21 -1.92 11.70
C GLY A 214 26.54 -2.68 11.66
N MET A 215 26.50 -4.01 11.83
CA MET A 215 27.67 -4.89 11.74
C MET A 215 27.41 -6.06 10.78
N PRO A 216 28.46 -6.65 10.18
CA PRO A 216 28.37 -7.89 9.43
C PRO A 216 27.78 -9.02 10.29
N THR A 217 26.82 -9.77 9.75
CA THR A 217 26.10 -10.81 10.49
C THR A 217 26.31 -12.21 9.93
N ASP A 218 26.87 -12.40 8.73
CA ASP A 218 27.02 -13.74 8.14
C ASP A 218 28.04 -14.63 8.87
N ALA A 219 28.89 -14.02 9.69
CA ALA A 219 29.76 -14.76 10.61
C ALA A 219 29.02 -15.38 11.81
N LEU A 220 27.80 -14.93 12.11
CA LEU A 220 27.02 -15.35 13.28
C LEU A 220 26.19 -16.61 12.98
N SER A 221 26.11 -17.50 13.96
CA SER A 221 25.25 -18.69 13.84
C SER A 221 23.75 -18.30 13.89
N PRO A 222 22.84 -19.08 13.28
CA PRO A 222 21.40 -18.82 13.36
C PRO A 222 20.88 -18.74 14.80
N HIS A 223 21.45 -19.56 15.71
CA HIS A 223 21.12 -19.54 17.13
C HIS A 223 21.54 -18.21 17.79
N THR A 224 22.75 -17.74 17.52
CA THR A 224 23.25 -16.45 18.02
C THR A 224 22.41 -15.29 17.48
N LYS A 225 22.04 -15.31 16.19
CA LYS A 225 21.14 -14.31 15.59
C LYS A 225 19.77 -14.31 16.28
N ALA A 226 19.20 -15.48 16.54
CA ALA A 226 17.93 -15.59 17.25
C ALA A 226 18.01 -15.04 18.68
N ALA A 227 19.04 -15.40 19.44
CA ALA A 227 19.25 -14.91 20.81
C ALA A 227 19.46 -13.38 20.87
N ILE A 228 20.21 -12.82 19.92
CA ILE A 228 20.38 -11.36 19.78
C ILE A 228 19.03 -10.69 19.47
N ALA A 229 18.27 -11.23 18.52
CA ALA A 229 16.98 -10.68 18.14
C ALA A 229 15.96 -10.73 19.28
N GLU A 230 15.88 -11.84 20.02
CA GLU A 230 14.99 -12.00 21.18
C GLU A 230 15.36 -10.98 22.27
N LYS A 231 16.64 -10.87 22.62
CA LYS A 231 17.10 -9.89 23.62
C LYS A 231 16.80 -8.44 23.20
N LEU A 232 17.04 -8.09 21.95
CA LEU A 232 16.75 -6.74 21.44
C LEU A 232 15.25 -6.44 21.39
N GLU A 233 14.42 -7.43 21.07
CA GLU A 233 12.98 -7.30 21.03
C GLU A 233 12.40 -7.13 22.44
N ASP A 234 12.81 -7.97 23.39
CA ASP A 234 12.25 -8.01 24.75
C ASP A 234 12.78 -6.91 25.67
N GLU A 235 14.09 -6.59 25.61
CA GLU A 235 14.72 -5.65 26.55
C GLU A 235 14.88 -4.23 25.97
N TYR A 236 14.98 -4.09 24.64
CA TYR A 236 15.34 -2.82 23.98
C TYR A 236 14.26 -2.31 23.00
N GLY A 237 13.13 -3.01 22.87
CA GLY A 237 12.06 -2.65 21.93
C GLY A 237 12.56 -2.50 20.49
N SER A 238 13.46 -3.39 20.06
CA SER A 238 14.19 -3.29 18.80
C SER A 238 14.08 -4.58 17.97
N LEU A 239 13.41 -4.49 16.83
CA LEU A 239 13.26 -5.58 15.87
C LEU A 239 14.40 -5.59 14.86
N THR A 240 15.26 -6.58 14.98
CA THR A 240 16.37 -6.79 14.06
C THR A 240 15.88 -7.29 12.69
N VAL A 241 16.40 -6.66 11.63
CA VAL A 241 16.30 -7.11 10.24
C VAL A 241 17.62 -7.72 9.83
N TYR A 242 17.63 -9.03 9.56
CA TYR A 242 18.80 -9.72 9.04
C TYR A 242 18.74 -9.81 7.52
N VAL A 243 19.78 -9.31 6.87
CA VAL A 243 20.07 -9.49 5.44
C VAL A 243 21.47 -10.07 5.31
N SER A 244 21.80 -10.65 4.15
CA SER A 244 23.17 -11.13 3.91
C SER A 244 24.14 -9.95 3.83
N ASP A 245 25.39 -10.20 4.20
CA ASP A 245 26.46 -9.20 4.19
C ASP A 245 26.64 -8.60 2.78
N GLY A 246 26.52 -9.45 1.75
CA GLY A 246 26.58 -9.01 0.34
C GLY A 246 25.36 -8.22 -0.13
N ASP A 247 24.14 -8.57 0.32
CA ASP A 247 22.95 -7.78 -0.02
C ASP A 247 22.96 -6.41 0.69
N PHE A 248 23.48 -6.34 1.93
CA PHE A 248 23.63 -5.07 2.64
C PHE A 248 24.65 -4.15 1.97
N ASP A 249 25.83 -4.67 1.61
CA ASP A 249 26.85 -3.88 0.90
C ASP A 249 26.36 -3.36 -0.47
N GLY A 250 25.67 -4.22 -1.23
CA GLY A 250 25.03 -3.85 -2.48
C GLY A 250 23.96 -2.77 -2.32
N HIS A 251 23.17 -2.82 -1.24
CA HIS A 251 22.17 -1.79 -0.91
C HIS A 251 22.84 -0.48 -0.44
N TYR A 252 23.70 -0.55 0.57
CA TYR A 252 24.18 0.62 1.30
C TYR A 252 25.35 1.30 0.59
N THR A 253 26.44 0.57 0.33
CA THR A 253 27.66 1.12 -0.27
C THR A 253 27.43 1.46 -1.74
N HIS A 254 26.85 0.53 -2.51
CA HIS A 254 26.72 0.68 -3.95
C HIS A 254 25.50 1.50 -4.36
N PHE A 255 24.29 1.16 -3.93
CA PHE A 255 23.12 1.92 -4.37
C PHE A 255 22.94 3.23 -3.56
N CYS A 256 22.91 3.16 -2.24
CA CYS A 256 22.60 4.32 -1.39
C CYS A 256 23.72 5.38 -1.43
N LYS A 257 24.98 5.00 -1.19
CA LYS A 257 26.09 5.96 -1.07
C LYS A 257 26.70 6.38 -2.42
N THR A 258 26.70 5.51 -3.42
CA THR A 258 27.29 5.83 -4.74
C THR A 258 26.28 6.44 -5.73
N ILE A 259 24.97 6.17 -5.57
CA ILE A 259 23.95 6.61 -6.54
C ILE A 259 22.96 7.60 -5.91
N LEU A 260 22.18 7.17 -4.90
CA LEU A 260 21.13 8.02 -4.33
C LEU A 260 21.71 9.27 -3.65
N TRP A 261 22.70 9.09 -2.77
CA TRP A 261 23.27 10.19 -1.99
C TRP A 261 23.84 11.32 -2.88
N PRO A 262 24.72 11.05 -3.86
CA PRO A 262 25.24 12.11 -4.74
C PRO A 262 24.14 12.82 -5.52
N VAL A 263 23.18 12.08 -6.09
CA VAL A 263 22.08 12.67 -6.87
C VAL A 263 21.19 13.59 -6.01
N PHE A 264 20.83 13.15 -4.80
CA PHE A 264 20.02 13.97 -3.89
C PHE A 264 20.77 15.24 -3.41
N HIS A 265 22.11 15.21 -3.46
CA HIS A 265 22.98 16.33 -3.14
C HIS A 265 23.52 17.07 -4.38
N TYR A 266 22.89 16.89 -5.55
CA TYR A 266 23.23 17.58 -6.81
C TYR A 266 24.66 17.32 -7.32
N GLN A 267 25.26 16.22 -6.88
CA GLN A 267 26.55 15.73 -7.36
C GLN A 267 26.28 14.65 -8.42
N ILE A 268 26.07 15.07 -9.66
CA ILE A 268 25.88 14.16 -10.79
C ILE A 268 27.27 13.72 -11.28
N PRO A 269 27.59 12.41 -11.30
CA PRO A 269 28.89 11.96 -11.80
C PRO A 269 29.09 12.33 -13.27
N ASP A 270 30.23 12.94 -13.61
CA ASP A 270 30.60 13.35 -14.98
C ASP A 270 30.71 12.18 -15.97
N ASN A 271 30.77 10.95 -15.47
CA ASN A 271 30.85 9.75 -16.27
C ASN A 271 29.74 8.80 -15.78
N PRO A 272 28.69 8.51 -16.59
CA PRO A 272 27.67 7.56 -16.19
C PRO A 272 28.35 6.20 -16.11
N LYS A 273 28.75 5.78 -14.90
CA LYS A 273 29.16 4.41 -14.63
C LYS A 273 27.92 3.54 -14.77
N SER A 274 27.60 3.29 -16.04
CA SER A 274 26.63 2.41 -16.65
C SER A 274 25.31 2.25 -15.91
N LYS A 275 24.20 2.52 -16.58
CA LYS A 275 22.89 1.93 -16.22
C LYS A 275 23.00 0.47 -15.72
N ALA A 276 23.94 -0.32 -16.25
CA ALA A 276 24.24 -1.68 -15.78
C ALA A 276 24.72 -1.80 -14.30
N TYR A 277 25.48 -0.84 -13.77
CA TYR A 277 25.90 -0.81 -12.36
C TYR A 277 24.73 -0.43 -11.45
N GLU A 278 23.90 0.53 -11.88
CA GLU A 278 22.65 0.90 -11.21
C GLU A 278 21.65 -0.26 -11.22
N ASP A 279 21.42 -0.90 -12.37
CA ASP A 279 20.54 -2.06 -12.54
C ASP A 279 21.00 -3.25 -11.66
N HIS A 280 22.32 -3.46 -11.54
CA HIS A 280 22.88 -4.50 -10.68
C HIS A 280 22.70 -4.19 -9.19
N SER A 281 22.98 -2.95 -8.76
CA SER A 281 22.88 -2.54 -7.36
C SER A 281 21.43 -2.36 -6.88
N TRP A 282 20.51 -2.02 -7.79
CA TRP A 282 19.07 -1.89 -7.52
C TRP A 282 18.43 -3.14 -6.93
N ILE A 283 18.83 -4.33 -7.39
CA ILE A 283 18.27 -5.61 -6.90
C ILE A 283 18.49 -5.75 -5.39
N TYR A 284 19.67 -5.39 -4.90
CA TYR A 284 20.00 -5.40 -3.49
C TYR A 284 19.22 -4.34 -2.72
N TYR A 285 19.04 -3.17 -3.33
CA TYR A 285 18.21 -2.12 -2.75
C TYR A 285 16.78 -2.60 -2.48
N VAL A 286 16.16 -3.24 -3.48
CA VAL A 286 14.82 -3.83 -3.38
C VAL A 286 14.77 -4.95 -2.33
N LYS A 287 15.72 -5.90 -2.33
CA LYS A 287 15.76 -7.01 -1.36
C LYS A 287 15.80 -6.51 0.09
N THR A 288 16.66 -5.55 0.40
CA THR A 288 16.78 -5.01 1.76
C THR A 288 15.49 -4.28 2.16
N ASN A 289 14.91 -3.45 1.28
CA ASN A 289 13.62 -2.81 1.54
C ASN A 289 12.49 -3.84 1.77
N GLN A 290 12.47 -4.92 1.00
CA GLN A 290 11.49 -6.00 1.13
C GLN A 290 11.62 -6.70 2.50
N ALA A 291 12.84 -6.99 2.95
CA ALA A 291 13.08 -7.58 4.27
C ALA A 291 12.58 -6.69 5.42
N PHE A 292 12.74 -5.37 5.29
CA PHE A 292 12.15 -4.40 6.23
C PHE A 292 10.62 -4.46 6.23
N ALA A 293 10.00 -4.40 5.05
CA ALA A 293 8.53 -4.42 4.92
C ALA A 293 7.94 -5.72 5.50
N GLU A 294 8.56 -6.88 5.24
CA GLU A 294 8.14 -8.18 5.78
C GLU A 294 8.29 -8.26 7.30
N ARG A 295 9.41 -7.76 7.85
CA ARG A 295 9.64 -7.77 9.30
C ARG A 295 8.64 -6.87 10.04
N ILE A 296 8.30 -5.71 9.48
CA ILE A 296 7.28 -4.84 10.04
C ILE A 296 5.90 -5.51 9.93
N ALA A 297 5.53 -6.00 8.74
CA ALA A 297 4.21 -6.59 8.50
C ALA A 297 3.92 -7.83 9.37
N LYS A 298 4.94 -8.62 9.69
CA LYS A 298 4.81 -9.78 10.58
C LYS A 298 4.43 -9.41 12.02
N ASN A 299 4.83 -8.22 12.48
CA ASN A 299 4.64 -7.79 13.88
C ASN A 299 3.58 -6.69 14.05
N TRP A 300 3.16 -6.05 12.97
CA TRP A 300 2.17 -4.97 12.98
C TRP A 300 0.78 -5.47 13.36
N LYS A 301 0.06 -4.71 14.19
CA LYS A 301 -1.35 -4.93 14.52
C LYS A 301 -2.19 -3.75 14.07
N ARG A 302 -3.47 -3.99 13.80
CA ARG A 302 -4.40 -2.93 13.41
C ARG A 302 -4.47 -1.83 14.47
N GLY A 303 -4.24 -0.60 14.06
CA GLY A 303 -4.15 0.56 14.94
C GLY A 303 -2.72 1.02 15.23
N ASP A 304 -1.70 0.23 14.90
CA ASP A 304 -0.30 0.66 15.03
C ASP A 304 0.11 1.61 13.90
N SER A 305 1.03 2.51 14.23
CA SER A 305 1.62 3.50 13.31
C SER A 305 2.98 3.04 12.82
N ILE A 306 3.32 3.33 11.57
CA ILE A 306 4.62 2.98 10.97
C ILE A 306 5.28 4.25 10.46
N TRP A 307 6.47 4.55 10.97
CA TRP A 307 7.33 5.67 10.55
C TRP A 307 8.54 5.12 9.80
N VAL A 308 8.62 5.42 8.52
CA VAL A 308 9.74 5.03 7.66
C VAL A 308 10.67 6.22 7.48
N GLN A 309 11.96 6.02 7.74
CA GLN A 309 12.93 7.10 7.82
C GLN A 309 14.00 6.97 6.73
N ASP A 310 14.15 8.05 5.98
CA ASP A 310 15.25 8.37 5.07
C ASP A 310 15.38 7.56 3.76
N TYR A 311 16.31 7.99 2.91
CA TYR A 311 16.51 7.52 1.54
C TYR A 311 16.92 6.04 1.39
N HIS A 312 17.30 5.38 2.49
CA HIS A 312 17.63 3.96 2.49
C HIS A 312 16.38 3.07 2.29
N LEU A 313 15.20 3.59 2.65
CA LEU A 313 13.96 2.83 2.78
C LEU A 313 12.83 3.39 1.91
N LEU A 314 13.15 4.01 0.76
CA LEU A 314 12.16 4.69 -0.10
C LEU A 314 11.07 3.75 -0.61
N LEU A 315 11.31 2.44 -0.71
CA LEU A 315 10.34 1.46 -1.24
C LEU A 315 9.43 0.85 -0.16
N VAL A 316 9.86 0.91 1.11
CA VAL A 316 9.15 0.30 2.23
C VAL A 316 7.69 0.78 2.34
N PRO A 317 7.34 2.07 2.17
CA PRO A 317 5.95 2.50 2.31
C PRO A 317 5.01 1.80 1.32
N ALA A 318 5.39 1.66 0.05
CA ALA A 318 4.57 0.99 -0.96
C ALA A 318 4.51 -0.52 -0.75
N MET A 319 5.63 -1.14 -0.36
CA MET A 319 5.67 -2.56 -0.01
C MET A 319 4.76 -2.87 1.18
N LEU A 320 4.79 -2.02 2.21
CA LEU A 320 3.88 -2.12 3.35
C LEU A 320 2.44 -1.89 2.96
N ARG A 321 2.12 -0.87 2.14
CA ARG A 321 0.74 -0.64 1.69
C ARG A 321 0.16 -1.84 0.95
N LYS A 322 0.97 -2.58 0.19
CA LYS A 322 0.55 -3.83 -0.49
C LYS A 322 0.25 -4.96 0.49
N LEU A 323 1.04 -5.09 1.57
CA LEU A 323 0.85 -6.12 2.59
C LEU A 323 -0.24 -5.74 3.61
N LEU A 324 -0.35 -4.45 3.92
CA LEU A 324 -1.19 -3.84 4.95
C LEU A 324 -1.95 -2.63 4.37
N PRO A 325 -3.05 -2.84 3.63
CA PRO A 325 -3.78 -1.76 2.98
C PRO A 325 -4.28 -0.67 3.94
N ASP A 326 -4.63 -1.04 5.17
CA ASP A 326 -5.20 -0.14 6.18
C ASP A 326 -4.14 0.54 7.08
N ALA A 327 -2.85 0.25 6.89
CA ALA A 327 -1.80 0.72 7.81
C ALA A 327 -1.65 2.24 7.79
N GLN A 328 -1.40 2.83 8.97
CA GLN A 328 -1.03 4.22 9.10
C GLN A 328 0.47 4.37 8.87
N ILE A 329 0.86 4.93 7.73
CA ILE A 329 2.25 4.99 7.29
C ILE A 329 2.67 6.46 7.12
N GLY A 330 3.66 6.90 7.89
CA GLY A 330 4.39 8.16 7.68
C GLY A 330 5.77 7.87 7.11
N PHE A 331 6.19 8.64 6.12
CA PHE A 331 7.56 8.63 5.61
C PHE A 331 8.19 10.00 5.83
N PHE A 332 9.45 10.07 6.28
CA PHE A 332 10.17 11.33 6.43
C PHE A 332 11.57 11.23 5.81
N LEU A 333 11.92 12.21 4.97
CA LEU A 333 13.22 12.30 4.33
C LEU A 333 14.12 13.31 5.06
N HIS A 334 15.25 12.83 5.61
CA HIS A 334 16.15 13.69 6.38
C HIS A 334 17.10 14.49 5.50
N ILE A 335 17.50 13.93 4.35
CA ILE A 335 18.36 14.58 3.37
C ILE A 335 17.57 15.56 2.47
N ALA A 336 18.28 16.28 1.60
CA ALA A 336 17.65 17.16 0.61
C ALA A 336 16.85 16.34 -0.44
N PHE A 337 15.78 16.92 -1.00
CA PHE A 337 15.10 16.35 -2.16
C PHE A 337 15.44 17.16 -3.43
N PRO A 338 15.94 16.51 -4.50
CA PRO A 338 16.39 17.23 -5.68
C PRO A 338 15.24 17.65 -6.59
N SER A 339 15.48 18.65 -7.43
CA SER A 339 14.54 19.07 -8.49
C SER A 339 14.28 17.93 -9.49
N SER A 340 13.18 18.01 -10.24
CA SER A 340 12.83 16.98 -11.23
C SER A 340 13.91 16.75 -12.29
N GLU A 341 14.67 17.80 -12.66
CA GLU A 341 15.75 17.72 -13.64
C GLU A 341 16.96 16.91 -13.17
N VAL A 342 17.18 16.87 -11.86
CA VAL A 342 18.23 16.06 -11.26
C VAL A 342 17.69 14.66 -10.92
N PHE A 343 16.47 14.58 -10.40
CA PHE A 343 15.85 13.30 -10.06
C PHE A 343 15.64 12.39 -11.28
N ARG A 344 15.39 12.95 -12.47
CA ARG A 344 15.25 12.18 -13.72
C ARG A 344 16.52 11.44 -14.14
N CYS A 345 17.69 11.80 -13.59
CA CYS A 345 18.95 11.09 -13.84
C CYS A 345 18.94 9.67 -13.25
N LEU A 346 18.07 9.38 -12.28
CA LEU A 346 17.89 8.03 -11.73
C LEU A 346 17.16 7.13 -12.73
N ALA A 347 17.68 5.93 -12.96
CA ALA A 347 17.01 4.94 -13.78
C ALA A 347 15.69 4.44 -13.15
N PRO A 348 15.64 4.01 -11.86
CA PRO A 348 14.43 3.54 -11.20
C PRO A 348 13.60 4.68 -10.59
N ARG A 349 13.58 5.85 -11.25
CA ARG A 349 12.91 7.07 -10.75
C ARG A 349 11.41 6.87 -10.49
N LYS A 350 10.71 6.06 -11.30
CA LYS A 350 9.27 5.82 -11.11
C LYS A 350 9.04 4.99 -9.86
N GLU A 351 9.79 3.90 -9.73
CA GLU A 351 9.71 2.95 -8.62
C GLU A 351 10.05 3.60 -7.29
N LEU A 352 11.02 4.50 -7.25
CA LEU A 352 11.37 5.28 -6.05
C LEU A 352 10.24 6.20 -5.62
N LEU A 353 9.62 6.94 -6.55
CA LEU A 353 8.50 7.83 -6.24
C LEU A 353 7.26 7.04 -5.81
N GLU A 354 6.90 5.99 -6.55
CA GLU A 354 5.80 5.09 -6.19
C GLU A 354 6.03 4.44 -4.82
N GLY A 355 7.28 4.08 -4.52
CA GLY A 355 7.75 3.62 -3.21
C GLY A 355 7.34 4.56 -2.09
N MET A 356 7.70 5.84 -2.22
CA MET A 356 7.38 6.88 -1.24
C MET A 356 5.87 7.12 -1.12
N LEU A 357 5.17 7.13 -2.27
CA LEU A 357 3.72 7.35 -2.34
C LEU A 357 2.91 6.28 -1.62
N GLY A 358 3.51 5.16 -1.20
CA GLY A 358 2.89 4.21 -0.26
C GLY A 358 2.43 4.81 1.08
N ALA A 359 3.05 5.90 1.51
CA ALA A 359 2.72 6.58 2.77
C ALA A 359 1.38 7.34 2.73
N ASN A 360 0.78 7.58 3.89
CA ASN A 360 -0.32 8.54 4.07
C ASN A 360 0.20 9.98 4.13
N LEU A 361 1.35 10.17 4.81
CA LEU A 361 2.04 11.45 4.96
C LEU A 361 3.52 11.31 4.58
N ILE A 362 4.01 12.19 3.72
CA ILE A 362 5.41 12.33 3.36
C ILE A 362 5.93 13.66 3.92
N GLY A 363 6.93 13.61 4.78
CA GLY A 363 7.55 14.77 5.41
C GLY A 363 8.93 15.10 4.86
N PHE A 364 9.21 16.39 4.72
CA PHE A 364 10.52 16.93 4.34
C PHE A 364 10.99 18.01 5.30
N GLN A 365 12.28 18.38 5.21
CA GLN A 365 12.90 19.41 6.04
C GLN A 365 12.46 20.84 5.70
N THR A 366 12.16 21.13 4.42
CA THR A 366 11.83 22.48 3.92
C THR A 366 10.68 22.47 2.93
N ASP A 367 10.02 23.63 2.74
CA ASP A 367 8.97 23.80 1.72
C ASP A 367 9.51 23.67 0.28
N GLU A 368 10.80 23.99 0.07
CA GLU A 368 11.46 23.79 -1.22
C GLU A 368 11.48 22.32 -1.61
N TYR A 369 11.84 21.43 -0.69
CA TYR A 369 11.89 19.99 -0.94
C TYR A 369 10.49 19.41 -1.16
N CYS A 370 9.47 19.91 -0.46
CA CYS A 370 8.08 19.58 -0.74
C CYS A 370 7.70 19.95 -2.18
N ARG A 371 7.98 21.18 -2.63
CA ARG A 371 7.68 21.62 -4.00
C ARG A 371 8.43 20.80 -5.04
N HIS A 372 9.71 20.51 -4.83
CA HIS A 372 10.47 19.65 -5.73
C HIS A 372 9.87 18.25 -5.84
N PHE A 373 9.47 17.64 -4.71
CA PHE A 373 8.82 16.33 -4.71
C PHE A 373 7.49 16.34 -5.47
N LEU A 374 6.60 17.30 -5.15
CA LEU A 374 5.32 17.46 -5.82
C LEU A 374 5.46 17.64 -7.34
N GLN A 375 6.36 18.52 -7.76
CA GLN A 375 6.66 18.78 -9.17
C GLN A 375 7.27 17.55 -9.85
N THR A 376 8.14 16.82 -9.16
CA THR A 376 8.78 15.58 -9.66
C THR A 376 7.74 14.47 -9.86
N CYS A 377 6.85 14.25 -8.90
CA CYS A 377 5.74 13.30 -9.06
C CYS A 377 4.80 13.72 -10.21
N SER A 378 4.44 15.00 -10.29
CA SER A 378 3.57 15.49 -11.37
C SER A 378 4.19 15.28 -12.76
N ARG A 379 5.48 15.58 -12.92
CA ARG A 379 6.20 15.44 -14.20
C ARG A 379 6.48 13.99 -14.59
N ILE A 380 6.87 13.14 -13.63
CA ILE A 380 7.35 11.77 -13.91
C ILE A 380 6.21 10.75 -13.88
N LEU A 381 5.27 10.89 -12.94
CA LEU A 381 4.15 9.97 -12.75
C LEU A 381 2.84 10.49 -13.37
N CYS A 382 2.82 11.72 -13.89
CA CYS A 382 1.63 12.34 -14.49
C CYS A 382 0.44 12.44 -13.50
N VAL A 383 0.73 12.59 -12.21
CA VAL A 383 -0.28 12.74 -11.15
C VAL A 383 -0.55 14.22 -10.84
N GLU A 384 -1.75 14.52 -10.35
CA GLU A 384 -2.13 15.87 -9.97
C GLU A 384 -1.48 16.25 -8.62
N ALA A 385 -0.77 17.37 -8.61
CA ALA A 385 -0.12 17.91 -7.43
C ALA A 385 -0.86 19.17 -6.96
N THR A 386 -1.21 19.18 -5.69
CA THR A 386 -1.77 20.34 -4.98
C THR A 386 -0.77 20.84 -3.94
N ASN A 387 -1.04 22.00 -3.33
CA ASN A 387 -0.20 22.51 -2.25
C ASN A 387 -0.18 21.60 -1.01
N GLU A 388 -1.20 20.74 -0.81
CA GLU A 388 -1.31 19.87 0.36
C GLU A 388 -0.75 18.46 0.14
N GLY A 389 -0.50 18.06 -1.11
CA GLY A 389 -0.17 16.69 -1.46
C GLY A 389 -0.49 16.29 -2.90
N LEU A 390 -0.48 14.99 -3.15
CA LEU A 390 -0.69 14.37 -4.46
C LEU A 390 -2.00 13.58 -4.48
N GLU A 391 -2.79 13.79 -5.53
CA GLU A 391 -4.04 13.08 -5.76
C GLU A 391 -3.79 11.86 -6.67
N LEU A 392 -3.75 10.67 -6.08
CA LEU A 392 -3.64 9.40 -6.81
C LEU A 392 -5.04 8.93 -7.24
N GLU A 393 -5.11 7.86 -8.03
CA GLU A 393 -6.41 7.31 -8.47
C GLU A 393 -7.24 6.74 -7.31
N ASP A 394 -6.57 6.18 -6.32
CA ASP A 394 -7.13 5.45 -5.19
C ASP A 394 -7.13 6.25 -3.88
N ARG A 395 -6.23 7.22 -3.73
CA ARG A 395 -6.04 7.98 -2.47
C ARG A 395 -5.33 9.30 -2.66
N PHE A 396 -5.44 10.16 -1.64
CA PHE A 396 -4.61 11.35 -1.51
C PHE A 396 -3.37 11.02 -0.66
N VAL A 397 -2.21 11.55 -1.02
CA VAL A 397 -0.97 11.46 -0.23
C VAL A 397 -0.58 12.85 0.22
N ASN A 398 -0.64 13.13 1.51
CA ASN A 398 -0.28 14.44 2.04
C ASN A 398 1.23 14.62 2.05
N VAL A 399 1.67 15.83 1.74
CA VAL A 399 3.06 16.25 1.81
C VAL A 399 3.17 17.42 2.78
N GLY A 400 4.19 17.41 3.65
CA GLY A 400 4.36 18.47 4.64
C GLY A 400 5.81 18.73 5.03
N THR A 401 6.04 19.89 5.64
CA THR A 401 7.36 20.34 6.10
C THR A 401 7.45 20.22 7.62
N PHE A 402 8.46 19.50 8.09
CA PHE A 402 8.74 19.30 9.52
C PHE A 402 10.25 19.42 9.74
N PRO A 403 10.78 20.63 9.97
CA PRO A 403 12.20 20.81 10.20
C PRO A 403 12.59 20.15 11.52
N ILE A 404 13.51 19.18 11.46
CA ILE A 404 14.07 18.57 12.67
C ILE A 404 15.03 19.55 13.34
N GLY A 405 15.10 19.53 14.67
CA GLY A 405 16.06 20.34 15.43
C GLY A 405 16.74 19.55 16.54
N ILE A 406 17.14 20.26 17.59
CA ILE A 406 17.90 19.71 18.72
C ILE A 406 17.00 19.47 19.94
N ASP A 407 17.55 18.82 20.97
CA ASP A 407 16.91 18.61 22.28
C ASP A 407 17.49 19.57 23.34
N PRO A 408 16.90 20.76 23.55
CA PRO A 408 17.38 21.74 24.53
C PRO A 408 17.63 21.16 25.93
N THR A 409 16.77 20.23 26.37
CA THR A 409 16.81 19.68 27.74
C THR A 409 18.03 18.81 27.94
N SER A 410 18.33 17.92 26.99
CA SER A 410 19.54 17.10 27.04
C SER A 410 20.79 17.95 26.93
N TRP A 411 20.77 18.97 26.05
CA TRP A 411 21.88 19.90 25.88
C TRP A 411 22.20 20.70 27.14
N ASP A 412 21.19 21.20 27.86
CA ASP A 412 21.41 21.90 29.13
C ASP A 412 22.03 21.01 30.21
N LYS A 413 21.64 19.73 30.27
CA LYS A 413 22.23 18.76 31.20
C LYS A 413 23.70 18.50 30.87
N ARG A 414 24.02 18.27 29.59
CA ARG A 414 25.40 17.99 29.15
C ARG A 414 26.33 19.19 29.33
N ARG A 415 25.84 20.42 29.07
CA ARG A 415 26.61 21.66 29.29
C ARG A 415 27.00 21.91 30.74
N GLN A 416 26.35 21.24 31.70
CA GLN A 416 26.67 21.32 33.14
C GLN A 416 27.69 20.29 33.60
N ALA A 417 28.16 19.40 32.72
CA ALA A 417 29.13 18.38 33.09
C ALA A 417 30.51 18.99 33.38
N ALA A 418 31.20 18.46 34.40
CA ALA A 418 32.45 19.03 34.91
C ALA A 418 33.62 18.94 33.90
N ASP A 419 33.62 17.90 33.08
CA ASP A 419 34.57 17.73 31.97
C ASP A 419 34.40 18.82 30.89
N VAL A 420 33.16 19.20 30.56
CA VAL A 420 32.87 20.31 29.64
C VAL A 420 33.37 21.64 30.20
N GLU A 421 33.11 21.92 31.49
CA GLU A 421 33.57 23.15 32.15
C GLU A 421 35.11 23.26 32.12
N GLN A 422 35.80 22.16 32.39
CA GLN A 422 37.26 22.10 32.32
C GLN A 422 37.79 22.37 30.90
N TRP A 423 37.13 21.81 29.86
CA TRP A 423 37.50 22.07 28.46
C TRP A 423 37.22 23.51 28.04
N VAL A 424 36.09 24.10 28.45
CA VAL A 424 35.79 25.51 28.19
C VAL A 424 36.90 26.39 28.74
N LYS A 425 37.34 26.14 29.99
CA LYS A 425 38.43 26.90 30.61
C LYS A 425 39.74 26.74 29.83
N THR A 426 40.10 25.49 29.50
CA THR A 426 41.33 25.15 28.76
C THR A 426 41.39 25.84 27.39
N ILE A 427 40.29 25.80 26.62
CA ILE A 427 40.22 26.43 25.30
C ILE A 427 40.22 27.97 25.43
N SER A 428 39.50 28.51 26.42
CA SER A 428 39.42 29.96 26.65
C SER A 428 40.77 30.57 27.01
N GLU A 429 41.54 29.93 27.91
CA GLU A 429 42.88 30.37 28.31
C GLU A 429 43.86 30.33 27.13
N ARG A 430 43.79 29.27 26.32
CA ARG A 430 44.73 29.09 25.20
C ARG A 430 44.54 30.12 24.08
N TYR A 431 43.30 30.51 23.81
CA TYR A 431 42.95 31.43 22.74
C TYR A 431 42.62 32.83 23.26
N GLU A 432 43.11 33.19 24.44
CA GLU A 432 42.93 34.51 25.03
C GLU A 432 43.39 35.62 24.07
N GLY A 433 42.57 36.67 23.94
CA GLY A 433 42.82 37.80 23.03
C GLY A 433 42.62 37.49 21.54
N LYS A 434 42.30 36.25 21.14
CA LYS A 434 42.03 35.85 19.75
C LYS A 434 40.52 35.74 19.51
N ARG A 435 40.11 35.85 18.24
CA ARG A 435 38.74 35.56 17.81
C ARG A 435 38.68 34.16 17.21
N LEU A 436 37.76 33.34 17.70
CA LEU A 436 37.60 31.95 17.26
C LEU A 436 36.46 31.86 16.25
N ILE A 437 36.78 31.46 15.01
CA ILE A 437 35.77 30.97 14.10
C ILE A 437 35.91 29.45 14.08
N VAL A 438 34.84 28.76 14.48
CA VAL A 438 34.72 27.33 14.23
C VAL A 438 34.10 27.22 12.85
N SER A 439 34.89 26.79 11.87
CA SER A 439 34.50 26.86 10.46
C SER A 439 35.46 26.10 9.56
N ARG A 440 34.94 25.79 8.37
CA ARG A 440 35.73 25.59 7.15
C ARG A 440 36.03 26.96 6.50
N ASP A 441 37.28 27.42 6.60
CA ASP A 441 37.99 28.56 5.94
C ASP A 441 38.07 30.00 6.55
N LYS A 442 39.16 30.73 6.18
CA LYS A 442 40.17 31.44 7.02
C LYS A 442 40.16 33.00 6.99
N ILE A 443 40.87 33.71 7.91
CA ILE A 443 41.65 35.00 7.78
C ILE A 443 42.29 35.48 9.13
N ASP A 444 43.27 36.40 9.11
CA ASP A 444 44.28 36.70 10.16
C ASP A 444 43.83 37.66 11.31
N SER A 445 44.37 37.44 12.52
CA SER A 445 43.87 37.84 13.88
C SER A 445 42.73 36.98 14.41
N VAL A 446 42.24 36.11 13.55
CA VAL A 446 41.19 35.14 13.78
C VAL A 446 41.82 33.76 13.60
N VAL A 447 41.45 32.81 14.45
CA VAL A 447 41.83 31.41 14.27
C VAL A 447 40.62 30.67 13.78
N LEU A 448 40.80 30.03 12.63
CA LEU A 448 39.86 29.09 12.09
C LEU A 448 40.19 27.69 12.61
N ILE A 449 39.24 27.07 13.30
CA ILE A 449 39.35 25.66 13.72
C ILE A 449 38.42 24.84 12.85
N GLN A 450 39.02 24.00 12.00
CA GLN A 450 38.32 23.04 11.16
C GLN A 450 38.53 21.62 11.69
N VAL A 451 37.44 20.97 12.05
CA VAL A 451 37.42 19.55 12.45
C VAL A 451 37.01 18.71 11.24
N ALA A 452 37.85 17.78 10.82
CA ALA A 452 37.53 16.77 9.82
C ALA A 452 37.40 15.42 10.52
N THR A 453 36.18 14.91 10.58
CA THR A 453 35.89 13.58 11.12
C THR A 453 36.49 12.50 10.22
N SER A 454 36.84 11.37 10.82
CA SER A 454 37.58 10.27 10.18
C SER A 454 36.79 9.53 9.06
N THR A 455 35.55 9.97 8.77
CA THR A 455 34.59 9.29 7.89
C THR A 455 34.62 9.75 6.43
N THR A 456 35.53 10.64 6.02
CA THR A 456 35.62 11.06 4.62
C THR A 456 36.21 9.95 3.74
N GLU A 457 35.32 9.18 3.09
CA GLU A 457 35.64 8.10 2.13
C GLU A 457 36.33 8.57 0.83
N GLN A 458 36.74 9.83 0.76
CA GLN A 458 37.39 10.45 -0.41
C GLN A 458 38.81 10.90 -0.04
N PRO A 459 39.82 10.00 -0.09
CA PRO A 459 41.20 10.33 0.24
C PRO A 459 41.76 11.43 -0.70
N GLU A 460 41.27 11.51 -1.93
CA GLU A 460 41.64 12.58 -2.89
C GLU A 460 41.18 13.96 -2.42
N LEU A 461 39.96 14.07 -1.90
CA LEU A 461 39.42 15.31 -1.34
C LEU A 461 40.18 15.71 -0.07
N GLU A 462 40.47 14.74 0.80
CA GLU A 462 41.23 15.00 2.02
C GLU A 462 42.65 15.51 1.72
N ALA A 463 43.32 14.94 0.72
CA ALA A 463 44.61 15.43 0.24
C ALA A 463 44.51 16.86 -0.28
N MET A 464 43.50 17.16 -1.11
CA MET A 464 43.28 18.50 -1.64
C MET A 464 43.03 19.54 -0.52
N ILE A 465 42.21 19.21 0.48
CA ILE A 465 41.95 20.09 1.63
C ILE A 465 43.23 20.30 2.44
N SER A 466 44.02 19.24 2.65
CA SER A 466 45.29 19.33 3.36
C SER A 466 46.27 20.27 2.64
N ASP A 467 46.37 20.17 1.32
CA ASP A 467 47.21 21.05 0.50
C ASP A 467 46.75 22.51 0.58
N ILE A 468 45.44 22.76 0.56
CA ILE A 468 44.87 24.11 0.74
C ILE A 468 45.23 24.64 2.14
N ALA A 469 45.03 23.83 3.18
CA ALA A 469 45.32 24.23 4.55
C ALA A 469 46.82 24.55 4.76
N MET A 470 47.70 23.73 4.17
CA MET A 470 49.14 23.97 4.18
C MET A 470 49.52 25.25 3.43
N ARG A 471 48.94 25.50 2.24
CA ARG A 471 49.18 26.73 1.47
C ARG A 471 48.73 27.97 2.24
N ILE A 472 47.57 27.89 2.86
CA ILE A 472 46.99 28.95 3.70
C ILE A 472 47.89 29.26 4.89
N ASN A 473 48.32 28.25 5.64
CA ASN A 473 49.20 28.44 6.78
C ASN A 473 50.59 28.92 6.37
N SER A 474 51.16 28.40 5.27
CA SER A 474 52.45 28.85 4.73
C SER A 474 52.47 30.35 4.43
N MET A 475 51.37 30.87 3.87
CA MET A 475 51.32 32.27 3.45
C MET A 475 51.06 33.28 4.60
N HIS A 476 50.41 32.86 5.69
CA HIS A 476 49.99 33.81 6.75
C HIS A 476 50.31 33.40 8.18
N SER A 477 50.94 32.24 8.42
CA SER A 477 51.39 31.89 9.76
C SER A 477 52.57 32.75 10.20
N THR A 478 52.67 32.96 11.50
CA THR A 478 53.83 33.55 12.17
C THR A 478 54.25 32.64 13.33
N LEU A 479 55.40 32.91 13.95
CA LEU A 479 55.88 32.17 15.14
C LEU A 479 54.84 32.11 16.29
N ALA A 480 53.94 33.11 16.39
CA ALA A 480 52.96 33.21 17.47
C ALA A 480 51.49 32.95 17.02
N HIS A 481 51.25 32.78 15.71
CA HIS A 481 49.90 32.68 15.15
C HIS A 481 49.83 31.69 14.00
N GLN A 482 49.02 30.65 14.19
CA GLN A 482 48.57 29.76 13.13
C GLN A 482 47.11 30.09 12.80
N PRO A 483 46.81 30.56 11.59
CA PRO A 483 45.48 31.06 11.26
C PRO A 483 44.46 29.97 10.91
N LEU A 484 44.89 28.79 10.43
CA LEU A 484 44.02 27.63 10.20
C LEU A 484 44.55 26.39 10.96
N VAL A 485 43.74 25.89 11.89
CA VAL A 485 43.96 24.63 12.61
C VAL A 485 43.07 23.57 11.98
N PHE A 486 43.67 22.62 11.27
CA PHE A 486 42.96 21.52 10.62
C PHE A 486 43.15 20.24 11.43
N LEU A 487 42.11 19.83 12.17
CA LEU A 487 42.12 18.66 13.03
C LEU A 487 41.58 17.45 12.28
N LYS A 488 42.45 16.48 11.98
CA LYS A 488 42.10 15.19 11.34
C LYS A 488 41.80 14.10 12.38
N GLN A 489 40.98 14.42 13.36
CA GLN A 489 40.64 13.50 14.43
C GLN A 489 39.21 13.75 14.89
N ASP A 490 38.58 12.70 15.40
CA ASP A 490 37.28 12.81 16.02
C ASP A 490 37.43 13.49 17.40
N LEU A 491 36.59 14.48 17.67
CA LEU A 491 36.56 15.15 18.97
C LEU A 491 35.67 14.39 19.93
N ALA A 492 36.11 14.29 21.18
CA ALA A 492 35.23 13.85 22.26
C ALA A 492 34.06 14.85 22.41
N PHE A 493 32.88 14.35 22.74
CA PHE A 493 31.68 15.19 22.84
C PHE A 493 31.86 16.43 23.78
N PRO A 494 32.53 16.33 24.94
CA PRO A 494 32.82 17.50 25.79
C PRO A 494 33.71 18.54 25.12
N GLN A 495 34.70 18.11 24.33
CA GLN A 495 35.60 19.01 23.59
C GLN A 495 34.83 19.77 22.51
N TYR A 496 33.97 19.08 21.76
CA TYR A 496 33.09 19.68 20.76
C TYR A 496 32.18 20.74 21.39
N LEU A 497 31.51 20.39 22.48
CA LEU A 497 30.58 21.28 23.20
C LEU A 497 31.28 22.53 23.74
N ALA A 498 32.47 22.36 24.30
CA ALA A 498 33.30 23.47 24.76
C ALA A 498 33.70 24.37 23.57
N LEU A 499 34.14 23.78 22.46
CA LEU A 499 34.59 24.49 21.26
C LEU A 499 33.49 25.40 20.69
N ILE A 500 32.27 24.88 20.49
CA ILE A 500 31.15 25.69 19.95
C ILE A 500 30.62 26.73 20.95
N SER A 501 30.83 26.53 22.26
CA SER A 501 30.43 27.47 23.31
C SER A 501 31.35 28.69 23.39
N VAL A 502 32.63 28.53 23.05
CA VAL A 502 33.64 29.63 23.08
C VAL A 502 33.92 30.26 21.72
N ALA A 503 33.25 29.80 20.67
CA ALA A 503 33.39 30.35 19.32
C ALA A 503 32.76 31.75 19.21
N ASP A 504 33.44 32.68 18.54
CA ASP A 504 32.94 34.02 18.20
C ASP A 504 32.02 33.99 16.97
N ALA A 505 32.24 33.03 16.06
CA ALA A 505 31.33 32.73 14.96
C ALA A 505 31.40 31.24 14.57
N LEU A 506 30.28 30.73 14.03
CA LEU A 506 30.21 29.45 13.34
C LEU A 506 29.95 29.71 11.86
N MET A 507 30.68 29.04 10.98
CA MET A 507 30.44 29.12 9.54
C MET A 507 30.26 27.74 8.91
N ILE A 508 29.08 27.54 8.32
CA ILE A 508 28.64 26.32 7.66
C ILE A 508 28.45 26.61 6.17
N THR A 509 29.29 26.02 5.33
CA THR A 509 29.32 26.23 3.86
C THR A 509 28.94 24.97 3.08
N SER A 510 28.06 24.13 3.63
CA SER A 510 27.56 22.92 2.95
C SER A 510 26.96 23.26 1.58
N LEU A 511 27.35 22.51 0.55
CA LEU A 511 26.86 22.72 -0.82
C LEU A 511 25.38 22.40 -0.98
N ARG A 512 24.91 21.37 -0.27
CA ARG A 512 23.51 20.99 -0.16
C ARG A 512 23.36 20.13 1.09
N GLU A 513 22.31 20.36 1.88
CA GLU A 513 22.06 19.58 3.08
C GLU A 513 20.57 19.61 3.44
N GLY A 514 20.05 18.49 3.96
CA GLY A 514 18.67 18.42 4.44
C GLY A 514 18.41 19.36 5.61
N MET A 515 19.21 19.28 6.66
CA MET A 515 19.18 20.15 7.85
C MET A 515 20.55 20.12 8.52
N ASN A 516 21.08 21.27 8.96
CA ASN A 516 22.39 21.34 9.62
C ASN A 516 22.23 21.53 11.13
N LEU A 517 22.26 20.44 11.90
CA LEU A 517 22.02 20.50 13.34
C LEU A 517 23.12 21.22 14.13
N THR A 518 24.38 21.15 13.68
CA THR A 518 25.50 21.92 14.25
C THR A 518 25.18 23.42 14.39
N SER A 519 24.50 23.99 13.40
CA SER A 519 24.08 25.41 13.46
C SER A 519 23.05 25.68 14.56
N HIS A 520 22.14 24.75 14.83
CA HIS A 520 21.16 24.85 15.91
C HIS A 520 21.85 24.70 17.28
N GLU A 521 22.78 23.75 17.38
CA GLU A 521 23.57 23.47 18.58
C GLU A 521 24.44 24.67 18.99
N PHE A 522 25.14 25.27 18.02
CA PHE A 522 25.90 26.48 18.24
C PHE A 522 25.02 27.62 18.73
N VAL A 523 23.93 27.94 18.03
CA VAL A 523 23.01 29.01 18.44
C VAL A 523 22.51 28.78 19.88
N TYR A 524 22.20 27.53 20.23
CA TYR A 524 21.75 27.17 21.57
C TYR A 524 22.84 27.39 22.64
N CYS A 525 24.09 27.07 22.35
CA CYS A 525 25.21 27.20 23.28
C CYS A 525 25.69 28.64 23.49
N GLN A 526 25.29 29.59 22.64
CA GLN A 526 25.76 30.98 22.63
C GLN A 526 25.03 31.90 23.63
N ASP A 527 24.52 31.35 24.74
CA ASP A 527 23.79 32.08 25.80
C ASP A 527 24.67 32.80 26.84
N GLY A 528 25.98 32.52 26.84
CA GLY A 528 26.94 33.08 27.80
C GLY A 528 26.87 32.52 29.21
N LYS A 529 26.12 31.44 29.47
CA LYS A 529 25.95 30.87 30.81
C LYS A 529 27.18 30.08 31.29
N TYR A 530 27.86 29.40 30.38
CA TYR A 530 28.95 28.47 30.68
C TYR A 530 30.26 28.84 29.96
N GLY A 531 30.38 30.06 29.44
CA GLY A 531 31.56 30.52 28.70
C GLY A 531 31.70 32.04 28.76
N ASN A 532 32.91 32.55 28.49
CA ASN A 532 33.21 33.98 28.46
C ASN A 532 32.71 34.67 27.17
N LYS A 533 32.31 33.89 26.16
CA LYS A 533 31.73 34.36 24.90
C LYS A 533 30.22 34.14 24.87
N LYS A 534 29.51 35.02 24.16
CA LYS A 534 28.06 34.97 23.96
C LYS A 534 27.69 35.65 22.65
N TYR A 535 26.53 35.27 22.14
CA TYR A 535 25.91 35.85 20.94
C TYR A 535 26.82 35.78 19.70
N GLY A 536 27.56 34.69 19.55
CA GLY A 536 28.38 34.44 18.38
C GLY A 536 27.56 34.47 17.09
N SER A 537 28.17 34.97 16.01
CA SER A 537 27.49 35.13 14.71
C SER A 537 27.41 33.80 13.97
N LEU A 538 26.27 33.49 13.37
CA LEU A 538 26.09 32.33 12.49
C LEU A 538 26.17 32.76 11.01
N ILE A 539 27.13 32.18 10.29
CA ILE A 539 27.25 32.24 8.83
C ILE A 539 26.79 30.89 8.27
N LEU A 540 25.87 30.91 7.32
CA LEU A 540 25.18 29.70 6.89
C LEU A 540 24.98 29.69 5.38
N SER A 541 25.29 28.56 4.75
CA SER A 541 25.01 28.34 3.34
C SER A 541 23.50 28.44 3.08
N GLU A 542 23.12 29.20 2.06
CA GLU A 542 21.74 29.30 1.59
C GLU A 542 21.16 27.96 1.09
N PHE A 543 22.03 26.97 0.83
CA PHE A 543 21.66 25.63 0.37
C PHE A 543 21.47 24.60 1.50
N THR A 544 21.47 25.04 2.76
CA THR A 544 21.16 24.20 3.92
C THR A 544 19.69 24.35 4.33
N GLY A 545 19.05 23.27 4.80
CA GLY A 545 17.67 23.39 5.30
C GLY A 545 17.53 24.36 6.49
N SER A 546 18.57 24.49 7.32
CA SER A 546 18.59 25.44 8.44
C SER A 546 18.48 26.90 7.98
N ALA A 547 18.85 27.24 6.74
CA ALA A 547 18.65 28.58 6.19
C ALA A 547 17.16 28.95 6.14
N SER A 548 16.28 28.00 5.83
CA SER A 548 14.83 28.20 5.84
C SER A 548 14.26 28.40 7.25
N VAL A 549 14.90 27.79 8.26
CA VAL A 549 14.49 27.90 9.67
C VAL A 549 14.90 29.25 10.27
N PHE A 550 16.11 29.71 9.98
CA PHE A 550 16.65 30.95 10.52
C PHE A 550 16.29 32.19 9.70
N GLY A 551 15.90 32.02 8.44
CA GLY A 551 15.55 33.11 7.53
C GLY A 551 16.65 34.18 7.48
N ASN A 552 16.24 35.44 7.47
CA ASN A 552 17.15 36.59 7.34
C ASN A 552 17.94 36.93 8.62
N HIS A 553 17.90 36.07 9.65
CA HIS A 553 18.63 36.30 10.89
C HIS A 553 20.06 35.75 10.85
N ALA A 554 20.30 34.67 10.09
CA ALA A 554 21.66 34.18 9.83
C ALA A 554 22.32 35.01 8.72
N LEU A 555 23.66 35.04 8.68
CA LEU A 555 24.41 35.57 7.54
C LEU A 555 24.40 34.51 6.43
N LEU A 556 23.42 34.58 5.53
CA LEU A 556 23.29 33.65 4.43
C LEU A 556 24.36 33.91 3.35
N VAL A 557 25.02 32.85 2.92
CA VAL A 557 26.07 32.90 1.89
C VAL A 557 25.86 31.83 0.83
N ASN A 558 26.23 32.16 -0.41
CA ASN A 558 26.47 31.19 -1.45
C ASN A 558 27.91 30.66 -1.27
N PRO A 559 28.12 29.36 -0.96
CA PRO A 559 29.46 28.79 -0.76
C PRO A 559 30.37 28.86 -2.01
N TRP A 560 29.80 29.09 -3.19
CA TRP A 560 30.55 29.29 -4.44
C TRP A 560 31.02 30.76 -4.63
N ASP A 561 30.43 31.71 -3.90
CA ASP A 561 30.86 33.11 -3.91
C ASP A 561 31.84 33.36 -2.75
N TYR A 562 33.13 33.23 -3.06
CA TYR A 562 34.19 33.43 -2.08
C TYR A 562 34.26 34.87 -1.55
N ARG A 563 33.80 35.87 -2.32
CA ARG A 563 33.77 37.26 -1.83
C ARG A 563 32.66 37.46 -0.83
N GLN A 564 31.47 36.95 -1.12
CA GLN A 564 30.36 36.99 -0.19
C GLN A 564 30.68 36.26 1.12
N CYS A 565 31.33 35.10 1.05
CA CYS A 565 31.82 34.38 2.23
C CYS A 565 32.79 35.25 3.06
N ALA A 566 33.76 35.91 2.42
CA ALA A 566 34.72 36.77 3.10
C ALA A 566 34.06 38.01 3.74
N GLU A 567 33.10 38.64 3.06
CA GLU A 567 32.31 39.76 3.60
C GLU A 567 31.44 39.33 4.79
N ALA A 568 30.86 38.12 4.74
CA ALA A 568 30.11 37.55 5.84
C ALA A 568 31.00 37.29 7.07
N ILE A 569 32.21 36.76 6.88
CA ILE A 569 33.22 36.61 7.96
C ILE A 569 33.54 37.98 8.57
N HIS A 570 33.84 38.98 7.74
CA HIS A 570 34.12 40.33 8.22
C HIS A 570 32.94 40.90 9.02
N THR A 571 31.72 40.78 8.50
CA THR A 571 30.50 41.25 9.17
C THR A 571 30.25 40.53 10.48
N ALA A 572 30.36 39.20 10.50
CA ALA A 572 30.16 38.35 11.67
C ALA A 572 31.04 38.77 12.84
N LEU A 573 32.29 39.15 12.55
CA LEU A 573 33.26 39.58 13.54
C LEU A 573 33.08 41.07 13.91
N THR A 574 32.72 41.94 12.98
CA THR A 574 32.66 43.40 13.24
C THR A 574 31.33 43.88 13.85
N ARG A 575 30.29 43.04 13.91
CA ARG A 575 29.01 43.38 14.54
C ARG A 575 29.15 43.86 15.98
N SER A 576 28.39 44.90 16.32
CA SER A 576 28.26 45.37 17.71
C SER A 576 27.63 44.31 18.61
N GLU A 577 27.92 44.34 19.92
CA GLU A 577 27.34 43.39 20.87
C GLU A 577 25.80 43.47 20.93
N ALA A 578 25.24 44.68 20.86
CA ALA A 578 23.78 44.87 20.85
C ALA A 578 23.12 44.25 19.63
N GLU A 579 23.76 44.36 18.45
CA GLU A 579 23.26 43.73 17.23
C GLU A 579 23.38 42.21 17.31
N ARG A 580 24.52 41.69 17.78
CA ARG A 580 24.75 40.25 17.99
C ARG A 580 23.69 39.64 18.91
N GLN A 581 23.41 40.29 20.05
CA GLN A 581 22.37 39.85 20.97
C GLN A 581 21.00 39.79 20.30
N ARG A 582 20.60 40.87 19.62
CA ARG A 582 19.30 40.94 18.92
C ARG A 582 19.16 39.83 17.89
N VAL A 583 20.21 39.58 17.11
CA VAL A 583 20.21 38.51 16.09
C VAL A 583 20.13 37.13 16.76
N TRP A 584 20.96 36.88 17.77
CA TRP A 584 20.98 35.62 18.50
C TRP A 584 19.63 35.30 19.17
N GLU A 585 18.93 36.29 19.75
CA GLU A 585 17.61 36.08 20.35
C GLU A 585 16.58 35.59 19.31
N GLN A 586 16.66 36.08 18.07
CA GLN A 586 15.79 35.62 16.98
C GLN A 586 16.15 34.19 16.56
N LEU A 587 17.45 33.90 16.37
CA LEU A 587 17.94 32.57 16.04
C LEU A 587 17.57 31.54 17.12
N ARG A 588 17.80 31.87 18.40
CA ARG A 588 17.45 31.00 19.53
C ARG A 588 15.96 30.73 19.61
N ARG A 589 15.11 31.73 19.36
CA ARG A 589 13.66 31.54 19.30
C ARG A 589 13.28 30.55 18.18
N ALA A 590 13.93 30.63 17.02
CA ALA A 590 13.72 29.68 15.93
C ALA A 590 14.19 28.26 16.30
N VAL A 591 15.33 28.10 16.97
CA VAL A 591 15.81 26.79 17.47
C VAL A 591 14.81 26.18 18.46
N LEU A 592 14.37 26.95 19.45
CA LEU A 592 13.43 26.48 20.49
C LEU A 592 12.05 26.12 19.91
N LYS A 593 11.60 26.87 18.90
CA LYS A 593 10.34 26.58 18.20
C LYS A 593 10.40 25.25 17.45
N ASN A 594 11.54 24.94 16.84
CA ASN A 594 11.76 23.74 16.05
C ASN A 594 12.59 22.71 16.82
N SER A 595 12.24 22.44 18.09
CA SER A 595 12.91 21.40 18.89
C SER A 595 12.54 20.00 18.39
N THR A 596 13.34 19.02 18.79
CA THR A 596 13.06 17.61 18.52
C THR A 596 11.69 17.14 19.00
N GLY A 597 11.28 17.49 20.23
CA GLY A 597 9.97 17.14 20.77
C GLY A 597 8.82 17.74 19.95
N ASN A 598 8.97 18.99 19.49
CA ASN A 598 7.99 19.62 18.61
C ASN A 598 7.91 18.94 17.24
N TRP A 599 9.03 18.46 16.70
CA TRP A 599 9.08 17.70 15.45
C TRP A 599 8.27 16.40 15.56
N VAL A 600 8.54 15.57 16.59
CA VAL A 600 7.81 14.30 16.82
C VAL A 600 6.32 14.56 16.96
N LYS A 601 5.95 15.53 17.81
CA LYS A 601 4.55 15.90 18.04
C LYS A 601 3.87 16.33 16.75
N SER A 602 4.47 17.26 16.00
CA SER A 602 3.87 17.82 14.79
C SER A 602 3.72 16.76 13.69
N PHE A 603 4.73 15.90 13.50
CA PHE A 603 4.67 14.82 12.51
C PHE A 603 3.60 13.78 12.89
N ASN A 604 3.54 13.36 14.16
CA ASN A 604 2.55 12.38 14.63
C ASN A 604 1.11 12.92 14.53
N GLU A 605 0.86 14.13 15.04
CA GLU A 605 -0.47 14.75 15.01
C GLU A 605 -0.95 14.94 13.57
N LYS A 606 -0.06 15.37 12.66
CA LYS A 606 -0.40 15.50 11.24
C LYS A 606 -0.67 14.14 10.60
N LEU A 607 0.13 13.10 10.90
CA LEU A 607 -0.07 11.76 10.38
C LEU A 607 -1.41 11.16 10.86
N GLN A 608 -1.76 11.32 12.13
CA GLN A 608 -3.05 10.90 12.68
C GLN A 608 -4.23 11.61 12.04
N ARG A 609 -4.14 12.94 11.93
CA ARG A 609 -5.17 13.73 11.25
C ARG A 609 -5.36 13.30 9.80
N VAL A 610 -4.26 13.19 9.07
CA VAL A 610 -4.25 12.81 7.65
C VAL A 610 -4.83 11.41 7.45
N TRP A 611 -4.40 10.45 8.26
CA TRP A 611 -4.93 9.08 8.18
C TRP A 611 -6.43 9.05 8.49
N ASN A 612 -6.90 9.73 9.54
CA ASN A 612 -8.33 9.83 9.85
C ASN A 612 -9.14 10.46 8.71
N GLU A 613 -8.63 11.56 8.12
CA GLU A 613 -9.26 12.24 6.99
C GLU A 613 -9.31 11.30 5.77
N GLN A 614 -8.22 10.62 5.42
CA GLN A 614 -8.15 9.70 4.28
C GLN A 614 -9.04 8.46 4.48
N SER A 615 -8.94 7.80 5.63
CA SER A 615 -9.76 6.62 5.96
C SER A 615 -11.26 6.92 5.99
N SER A 616 -11.65 8.17 6.28
CA SER A 616 -13.06 8.59 6.19
C SER A 616 -13.59 8.77 4.76
N ARG A 617 -12.69 8.99 3.79
CA ARG A 617 -13.00 9.26 2.37
C ARG A 617 -12.92 8.02 1.49
N GLU A 618 -12.29 6.96 1.96
CA GLU A 618 -12.25 5.67 1.25
C GLU A 618 -13.67 5.15 1.00
N ILE A 619 -13.95 4.70 -0.22
CA ILE A 619 -15.31 4.25 -0.60
C ILE A 619 -15.83 3.12 0.28
N MET A 620 -14.93 2.27 0.80
CA MET A 620 -15.31 1.21 1.74
C MET A 620 -15.89 1.78 3.05
N ALA A 621 -15.52 3.01 3.42
CA ALA A 621 -16.08 3.75 4.54
C ALA A 621 -17.30 4.61 4.16
N VAL A 622 -17.45 5.02 2.88
CA VAL A 622 -18.61 5.79 2.40
C VAL A 622 -19.84 4.86 2.24
N PRO A 623 -20.93 5.08 3.00
CA PRO A 623 -22.09 4.19 2.96
C PRO A 623 -22.85 4.27 1.62
N ARG A 624 -23.62 3.22 1.29
CA ARG A 624 -24.61 3.28 0.20
C ARG A 624 -25.66 4.35 0.51
N LEU A 625 -26.18 5.00 -0.54
CA LEU A 625 -27.24 6.02 -0.42
C LEU A 625 -28.41 5.47 0.41
N PRO A 626 -28.71 6.03 1.60
CA PRO A 626 -29.85 5.58 2.40
C PRO A 626 -31.14 6.12 1.79
N VAL A 627 -31.64 5.46 0.75
CA VAL A 627 -32.77 5.93 -0.08
C VAL A 627 -33.99 6.27 0.78
N SER A 628 -34.33 5.44 1.77
CA SER A 628 -35.46 5.68 2.69
C SER A 628 -35.32 6.96 3.51
N LYS A 629 -34.12 7.26 4.00
CA LYS A 629 -33.85 8.50 4.75
C LYS A 629 -33.90 9.72 3.83
N VAL A 630 -33.32 9.61 2.63
CA VAL A 630 -33.38 10.69 1.62
C VAL A 630 -34.82 10.96 1.21
N GLU A 631 -35.62 9.92 1.00
CA GLU A 631 -37.05 10.00 0.68
C GLU A 631 -37.87 10.65 1.80
N GLU A 632 -37.62 10.27 3.05
CA GLU A 632 -38.26 10.89 4.21
C GLU A 632 -37.96 12.40 4.28
N MET A 633 -36.68 12.77 4.16
CA MET A 633 -36.26 14.18 4.21
C MET A 633 -36.76 14.95 3.00
N TYR A 634 -36.73 14.34 1.80
CA TYR A 634 -37.29 14.91 0.58
C TYR A 634 -38.78 15.22 0.76
N ARG A 635 -39.60 14.29 1.25
CA ARG A 635 -41.04 14.54 1.45
C ARG A 635 -41.33 15.65 2.44
N LYS A 636 -40.54 15.74 3.53
CA LYS A 636 -40.71 16.77 4.58
C LYS A 636 -40.25 18.15 4.14
N ALA A 637 -39.31 18.23 3.20
CA ALA A 637 -38.72 19.49 2.75
C ALA A 637 -39.76 20.44 2.15
N ALA A 638 -39.71 21.71 2.54
CA ALA A 638 -40.53 22.77 1.97
C ALA A 638 -40.05 23.14 0.56
N ARG A 639 -38.73 23.13 0.34
CA ARG A 639 -38.12 23.41 -0.97
C ARG A 639 -36.77 22.72 -1.14
N ARG A 640 -36.48 22.24 -2.35
CA ARG A 640 -35.39 21.29 -2.61
C ARG A 640 -34.49 21.78 -3.72
N LEU A 641 -33.18 21.85 -3.46
CA LEU A 641 -32.17 22.09 -4.49
C LEU A 641 -31.53 20.77 -4.89
N ILE A 642 -31.55 20.46 -6.19
CA ILE A 642 -30.99 19.22 -6.75
C ILE A 642 -29.99 19.62 -7.83
N ILE A 643 -28.73 19.22 -7.67
CA ILE A 643 -27.66 19.47 -8.62
C ILE A 643 -27.09 18.12 -9.08
N VAL A 644 -27.11 17.87 -10.37
CA VAL A 644 -26.73 16.56 -10.94
C VAL A 644 -25.70 16.78 -12.04
N ASP A 645 -24.59 16.05 -11.99
CA ASP A 645 -23.64 16.03 -13.09
C ASP A 645 -24.20 15.28 -14.33
N TYR A 646 -23.76 15.69 -15.52
CA TYR A 646 -24.17 15.05 -16.76
C TYR A 646 -23.22 13.92 -17.20
N GLU A 647 -21.92 14.20 -17.25
CA GLU A 647 -20.91 13.35 -17.89
C GLU A 647 -20.45 12.20 -16.99
N GLY A 648 -20.99 11.00 -17.21
CA GLY A 648 -20.68 9.80 -16.42
C GLY A 648 -21.70 9.56 -15.30
N THR A 649 -22.53 10.57 -15.01
CA THR A 649 -23.66 10.50 -14.08
C THR A 649 -25.01 10.26 -14.77
N LEU A 650 -25.45 11.17 -15.66
CA LEU A 650 -26.71 11.01 -16.42
C LEU A 650 -26.51 10.35 -17.79
N ALA A 651 -25.30 10.40 -18.34
CA ALA A 651 -24.90 9.75 -19.58
C ALA A 651 -23.58 8.99 -19.42
N SER A 652 -23.45 7.79 -19.99
CA SER A 652 -22.19 7.02 -19.97
C SER A 652 -21.15 7.61 -20.93
N TRP A 653 -19.87 7.67 -20.51
CA TRP A 653 -18.74 8.22 -21.28
C TRP A 653 -18.67 7.70 -22.73
N GLY A 654 -18.42 8.63 -23.66
CA GLY A 654 -18.02 8.39 -25.05
C GLY A 654 -17.00 9.44 -25.50
N SER A 655 -16.22 9.13 -26.53
CA SER A 655 -15.16 9.99 -27.08
C SER A 655 -15.68 11.41 -27.42
N PRO A 656 -14.89 12.48 -27.20
CA PRO A 656 -15.22 13.84 -27.65
C PRO A 656 -15.52 13.93 -29.15
N LYS A 657 -14.97 13.00 -29.96
CA LYS A 657 -15.21 12.89 -31.40
C LYS A 657 -16.46 12.06 -31.74
N SER A 658 -16.99 11.29 -30.80
CA SER A 658 -18.28 10.61 -30.96
C SER A 658 -19.35 11.43 -30.27
N ILE A 659 -20.11 12.19 -31.06
CA ILE A 659 -21.42 12.66 -30.63
C ILE A 659 -22.18 11.41 -30.17
N ILE A 660 -22.38 11.23 -28.87
CA ILE A 660 -23.45 10.33 -28.40
C ILE A 660 -24.73 11.04 -28.82
N VAL A 661 -25.24 10.67 -30.00
CA VAL A 661 -26.45 11.23 -30.62
C VAL A 661 -27.72 10.88 -29.83
N THR A 662 -27.63 10.05 -28.79
CA THR A 662 -28.78 9.76 -27.94
C THR A 662 -28.62 10.47 -26.62
N THR A 663 -29.23 11.66 -26.45
CA THR A 663 -29.69 12.03 -25.11
C THR A 663 -30.54 10.84 -24.66
N PRO A 664 -30.18 10.11 -23.59
CA PRO A 664 -31.00 8.98 -23.19
C PRO A 664 -32.35 9.57 -22.84
N GLN A 665 -33.39 9.23 -23.61
CA GLN A 665 -34.75 9.76 -23.43
C GLN A 665 -35.19 9.64 -21.95
N ARG A 666 -34.66 8.63 -21.25
CA ARG A 666 -34.76 8.41 -19.81
C ARG A 666 -34.26 9.57 -18.93
N ALA A 667 -33.13 10.20 -19.25
CA ALA A 667 -32.62 11.36 -18.50
C ALA A 667 -33.51 12.58 -18.70
N ILE A 668 -33.96 12.84 -19.93
CA ILE A 668 -34.94 13.91 -20.21
C ILE A 668 -36.24 13.66 -19.44
N THR A 669 -36.79 12.45 -19.51
CA THR A 669 -38.02 12.08 -18.78
C THR A 669 -37.85 12.27 -17.27
N THR A 670 -36.76 11.75 -16.68
CA THR A 670 -36.51 11.87 -15.23
C THR A 670 -36.36 13.33 -14.80
N LEU A 671 -35.62 14.14 -15.57
CA LEU A 671 -35.46 15.56 -15.26
C LEU A 671 -36.78 16.32 -15.42
N THR A 672 -37.61 15.95 -16.40
CA THR A 672 -38.96 16.52 -16.59
C THR A 672 -39.85 16.19 -15.40
N ASP A 673 -39.88 14.93 -14.96
CA ASP A 673 -40.65 14.51 -13.77
C ASP A 673 -40.19 15.25 -12.51
N LEU A 674 -38.89 15.53 -12.39
CA LEU A 674 -38.33 16.29 -11.26
C LEU A 674 -38.67 17.78 -11.32
N THR A 675 -38.72 18.39 -12.52
CA THR A 675 -39.06 19.82 -12.69
C THR A 675 -40.57 20.08 -12.66
N GLU A 676 -41.41 19.07 -12.84
CA GLU A 676 -42.86 19.17 -12.66
C GLU A 676 -43.28 19.46 -11.20
N ASP A 677 -42.50 19.00 -10.21
CA ASP A 677 -42.71 19.38 -8.81
C ASP A 677 -42.19 20.80 -8.56
N SER A 678 -43.11 21.77 -8.41
CA SER A 678 -42.81 23.18 -8.11
C SER A 678 -41.94 23.43 -6.86
N LYS A 679 -41.81 22.45 -5.95
CA LYS A 679 -40.91 22.56 -4.79
C LYS A 679 -39.45 22.27 -5.14
N ASN A 680 -39.18 21.73 -6.32
CA ASN A 680 -37.84 21.38 -6.76
C ASN A 680 -37.21 22.49 -7.60
N VAL A 681 -35.94 22.76 -7.32
CA VAL A 681 -35.06 23.56 -8.15
C VAL A 681 -33.95 22.63 -8.64
N VAL A 682 -33.93 22.35 -9.94
CA VAL A 682 -33.06 21.32 -10.53
C VAL A 682 -32.03 21.96 -11.46
N TYR A 683 -30.76 21.64 -11.23
CA TYR A 683 -29.64 22.05 -12.07
C TYR A 683 -28.88 20.84 -12.60
N VAL A 684 -28.50 20.90 -13.88
CA VAL A 684 -27.54 19.96 -14.47
C VAL A 684 -26.21 20.67 -14.71
N MET A 685 -25.11 20.08 -14.25
CA MET A 685 -23.76 20.56 -14.50
C MET A 685 -23.03 19.71 -15.53
N SER A 686 -22.15 20.35 -16.31
CA SER A 686 -21.40 19.71 -17.39
C SER A 686 -20.14 20.48 -17.75
N SER A 687 -19.19 19.77 -18.34
CA SER A 687 -17.97 20.32 -18.95
C SER A 687 -18.18 20.88 -20.37
N ARG A 688 -19.36 20.68 -20.97
CA ARG A 688 -19.73 21.12 -22.33
C ARG A 688 -20.00 22.62 -22.43
N MET A 689 -19.99 23.11 -23.66
CA MET A 689 -20.29 24.52 -23.97
C MET A 689 -21.79 24.82 -23.79
N PRO A 690 -22.16 26.10 -23.53
CA PRO A 690 -23.56 26.51 -23.37
C PRO A 690 -24.49 26.05 -24.51
N GLU A 691 -24.03 26.13 -25.77
CA GLU A 691 -24.82 25.79 -26.96
C GLU A 691 -25.12 24.29 -27.05
N GLU A 692 -24.17 23.45 -26.60
CA GLU A 692 -24.35 22.01 -26.54
C GLU A 692 -25.36 21.64 -25.44
N MET A 693 -25.26 22.30 -24.29
CA MET A 693 -26.16 22.10 -23.15
C MET A 693 -27.60 22.51 -23.52
N GLU A 694 -27.78 23.62 -24.23
CA GLU A 694 -29.08 23.99 -24.79
C GLU A 694 -29.62 22.92 -25.73
N ARG A 695 -28.79 22.44 -26.67
CA ARG A 695 -29.23 21.43 -27.63
C ARG A 695 -29.68 20.13 -26.95
N LEU A 696 -29.00 19.74 -25.87
CA LEU A 696 -29.29 18.51 -25.13
C LEU A 696 -30.56 18.61 -24.28
N PHE A 697 -30.79 19.76 -23.63
CA PHE A 697 -31.82 19.91 -22.59
C PHE A 697 -32.97 20.86 -22.95
N ARG A 698 -33.01 21.43 -24.16
CA ARG A 698 -34.12 22.31 -24.62
C ARG A 698 -35.53 21.73 -24.41
N ARG A 699 -35.67 20.40 -24.34
CA ARG A 699 -36.95 19.70 -24.16
C ARG A 699 -37.40 19.58 -22.69
N VAL A 700 -36.60 20.00 -21.71
CA VAL A 700 -36.93 19.93 -20.28
C VAL A 700 -37.27 21.33 -19.76
N PRO A 701 -38.57 21.66 -19.59
CA PRO A 701 -38.97 22.95 -19.05
C PRO A 701 -38.55 23.09 -17.58
N GLY A 702 -38.26 24.32 -17.14
CA GLY A 702 -37.91 24.60 -15.73
C GLY A 702 -36.53 24.13 -15.27
N LEU A 703 -35.67 23.66 -16.17
CA LEU A 703 -34.32 23.18 -15.82
C LEU A 703 -33.29 24.31 -15.80
N GLY A 704 -32.50 24.40 -14.74
CA GLY A 704 -31.28 25.23 -14.67
C GLY A 704 -30.07 24.48 -15.23
N LEU A 705 -29.12 25.19 -15.83
CA LEU A 705 -27.93 24.58 -16.44
C LEU A 705 -26.64 25.26 -15.97
N ILE A 706 -25.61 24.46 -15.78
CA ILE A 706 -24.24 24.91 -15.49
C ILE A 706 -23.33 24.33 -16.57
N ALA A 707 -22.63 25.19 -17.30
CA ALA A 707 -21.79 24.80 -18.44
C ALA A 707 -20.32 25.19 -18.23
N GLU A 708 -19.43 24.54 -18.99
CA GLU A 708 -17.97 24.64 -18.92
C GLU A 708 -17.44 24.60 -17.48
N ASN A 709 -17.83 23.55 -16.73
CA ASN A 709 -17.40 23.29 -15.36
C ASN A 709 -17.61 24.48 -14.40
N GLY A 710 -18.71 25.22 -14.57
CA GLY A 710 -19.07 26.32 -13.68
C GLY A 710 -18.71 27.70 -14.18
N CYS A 711 -18.26 27.87 -15.43
CA CYS A 711 -18.01 29.19 -16.01
C CYS A 711 -19.30 29.90 -16.44
N PHE A 712 -20.38 29.15 -16.69
CA PHE A 712 -21.66 29.68 -17.11
C PHE A 712 -22.80 29.06 -16.30
N VAL A 713 -23.77 29.88 -15.93
CA VAL A 713 -24.98 29.45 -15.22
C VAL A 713 -26.20 30.03 -15.94
N ARG A 714 -27.20 29.19 -16.21
CA ARG A 714 -28.52 29.61 -16.70
C ARG A 714 -29.57 29.23 -15.68
N GLU A 715 -30.38 30.20 -15.27
CA GLU A 715 -31.44 29.99 -14.30
C GLU A 715 -32.64 29.26 -14.92
N PRO A 716 -33.42 28.49 -14.14
CA PRO A 716 -34.70 27.94 -14.55
C PRO A 716 -35.61 28.98 -15.22
N ASN A 717 -36.25 28.61 -16.32
CA ASN A 717 -37.18 29.47 -17.08
C ASN A 717 -36.58 30.74 -17.71
N THR A 718 -35.25 30.87 -17.75
CA THR A 718 -34.56 31.96 -18.46
C THR A 718 -33.82 31.42 -19.68
N GLU A 719 -33.64 32.24 -20.72
CA GLU A 719 -32.81 31.91 -21.88
C GLU A 719 -31.41 32.56 -21.81
N GLU A 720 -31.18 33.43 -20.82
CA GLU A 720 -29.92 34.18 -20.68
C GLU A 720 -28.89 33.41 -19.84
N TRP A 721 -27.67 33.28 -20.36
CA TRP A 721 -26.55 32.68 -19.64
C TRP A 721 -25.75 33.74 -18.89
N LEU A 722 -25.63 33.57 -17.58
CA LEU A 722 -24.72 34.34 -16.75
C LEU A 722 -23.30 33.77 -16.86
N LYS A 723 -22.40 34.56 -17.44
CA LYS A 723 -20.96 34.25 -17.48
C LYS A 723 -20.30 34.68 -16.18
N LEU A 724 -19.68 33.74 -15.47
CA LEU A 724 -19.00 33.98 -14.19
C LEU A 724 -17.55 34.47 -14.34
N THR A 725 -17.02 34.45 -15.56
CA THR A 725 -15.65 34.86 -15.88
C THR A 725 -15.61 36.21 -16.60
N ASN A 726 -14.57 36.99 -16.34
CA ASN A 726 -14.35 38.26 -17.04
C ASN A 726 -13.85 37.98 -18.47
N LYS A 727 -14.62 38.41 -19.48
CA LYS A 727 -14.34 38.15 -20.90
C LYS A 727 -12.96 38.67 -21.34
N GLU A 728 -12.61 39.90 -21.00
CA GLU A 728 -11.35 40.52 -21.41
C GLU A 728 -10.14 39.78 -20.82
N ARG A 729 -10.20 39.42 -19.53
CA ARG A 729 -9.15 38.61 -18.89
C ARG A 729 -9.07 37.21 -19.50
N THR A 730 -10.22 36.60 -19.78
CA THR A 730 -10.29 35.28 -20.39
C THR A 730 -9.66 35.25 -21.77
N ASP A 731 -9.97 36.23 -22.62
CA ASP A 731 -9.42 36.29 -23.97
C ASP A 731 -7.90 36.56 -23.93
N ALA A 732 -7.44 37.45 -23.03
CA ALA A 732 -6.03 37.78 -22.87
C ALA A 732 -5.17 36.57 -22.45
N TRP A 733 -5.58 35.81 -21.43
CA TRP A 733 -4.78 34.66 -21.01
C TRP A 733 -4.85 33.53 -22.03
N LYS A 734 -5.99 33.32 -22.71
CA LYS A 734 -6.13 32.29 -23.74
C LYS A 734 -5.20 32.54 -24.92
N GLU A 735 -4.96 33.79 -25.28
CA GLU A 735 -3.99 34.14 -26.31
C GLU A 735 -2.57 33.73 -25.90
N GLY A 736 -2.14 34.09 -24.68
CA GLY A 736 -0.83 33.72 -24.15
C GLY A 736 -0.65 32.19 -23.98
N VAL A 737 -1.65 31.51 -23.41
CA VAL A 737 -1.63 30.05 -23.24
C VAL A 737 -1.69 29.32 -24.58
N SER A 738 -2.40 29.84 -25.58
CA SER A 738 -2.44 29.22 -26.91
C SER A 738 -1.05 29.10 -27.52
N GLN A 739 -0.18 30.09 -27.31
CA GLN A 739 1.22 30.03 -27.79
C GLN A 739 2.00 28.91 -27.10
N ILE A 740 1.80 28.75 -25.78
CA ILE A 740 2.40 27.65 -25.01
C ILE A 740 1.88 26.31 -25.52
N LEU A 741 0.57 26.14 -25.66
CA LEU A 741 -0.04 24.90 -26.14
C LEU A 741 0.42 24.55 -27.56
N SER A 742 0.54 25.52 -28.46
CA SER A 742 1.05 25.30 -29.82
C SER A 742 2.47 24.74 -29.83
N TYR A 743 3.36 25.24 -28.95
CA TYR A 743 4.72 24.70 -28.82
C TYR A 743 4.72 23.20 -28.45
N TYR A 744 3.81 22.76 -27.57
CA TYR A 744 3.71 21.33 -27.22
C TYR A 744 2.96 20.52 -28.28
N GLN A 745 1.94 21.11 -28.94
CA GLN A 745 1.19 20.46 -30.02
C GLN A 745 2.11 20.07 -31.19
N GLU A 746 3.03 20.95 -31.60
CA GLU A 746 3.99 20.68 -32.67
C GLU A 746 4.93 19.51 -32.36
N ARG A 747 5.18 19.24 -31.08
CA ARG A 747 6.05 18.15 -30.59
C ARG A 747 5.30 16.85 -30.34
N ALA A 748 3.97 16.90 -30.31
CA ALA A 748 3.09 15.76 -30.07
C ALA A 748 2.26 15.49 -31.34
N GLU A 749 2.87 14.83 -32.33
CA GLU A 749 2.20 14.51 -33.60
C GLU A 749 0.91 13.73 -33.38
N GLY A 750 -0.19 14.17 -34.03
CA GLY A 750 -1.54 13.62 -33.84
C GLY A 750 -2.37 14.28 -32.72
N SER A 751 -1.77 15.19 -31.95
CA SER A 751 -2.49 16.02 -30.96
C SER A 751 -3.20 17.23 -31.59
N TRP A 752 -4.20 17.77 -30.89
CA TRP A 752 -4.95 18.94 -31.34
C TRP A 752 -5.49 19.77 -30.16
N ILE A 753 -5.77 21.05 -30.40
CA ILE A 753 -6.29 21.98 -29.38
C ILE A 753 -7.76 22.29 -29.66
N GLU A 754 -8.61 22.07 -28.68
CA GLU A 754 -10.01 22.51 -28.64
C GLU A 754 -10.10 23.88 -27.97
N LYS A 755 -10.73 24.86 -28.62
CA LYS A 755 -10.97 26.19 -28.04
C LYS A 755 -12.44 26.29 -27.60
N ARG A 756 -12.69 26.34 -26.29
CA ARG A 756 -14.01 26.60 -25.69
C ARG A 756 -14.14 28.08 -25.31
N HIS A 757 -15.26 28.51 -24.72
CA HIS A 757 -15.43 29.92 -24.37
C HIS A 757 -14.47 30.36 -23.27
N CYS A 758 -14.39 29.59 -22.19
CA CYS A 758 -13.62 29.90 -20.98
C CYS A 758 -12.45 28.94 -20.73
N SER A 759 -12.24 27.94 -21.59
CA SER A 759 -11.16 26.96 -21.44
C SER A 759 -10.51 26.59 -22.77
N LEU A 760 -9.33 25.97 -22.68
CA LEU A 760 -8.60 25.35 -23.78
C LEU A 760 -8.35 23.89 -23.42
N VAL A 761 -8.59 22.96 -24.34
CA VAL A 761 -8.33 21.53 -24.10
C VAL A 761 -7.31 21.04 -25.12
N PHE A 762 -6.16 20.59 -24.64
CA PHE A 762 -5.13 19.98 -25.44
C PHE A 762 -5.30 18.46 -25.44
N HIS A 763 -5.81 17.92 -26.55
CA HIS A 763 -6.09 16.51 -26.73
C HIS A 763 -4.87 15.80 -27.30
N TYR A 764 -4.28 14.89 -26.52
CA TYR A 764 -3.08 14.14 -26.91
C TYR A 764 -3.32 12.63 -27.03
N GLY A 765 -4.51 12.13 -26.69
CA GLY A 765 -4.82 10.69 -26.79
C GLY A 765 -4.81 10.07 -28.19
N SER A 766 -4.78 10.90 -29.24
CA SER A 766 -4.62 10.46 -30.64
C SER A 766 -3.18 10.59 -31.14
N ALA A 767 -2.23 10.93 -30.25
CA ALA A 767 -0.84 11.07 -30.63
C ALA A 767 -0.19 9.71 -30.95
N GLU A 768 0.75 9.70 -31.90
CA GLU A 768 1.42 8.48 -32.34
C GLU A 768 2.26 7.84 -31.22
N ASP A 769 3.01 8.66 -30.48
CA ASP A 769 3.70 8.26 -29.25
C ASP A 769 2.93 8.78 -28.02
N HIS A 770 2.06 7.93 -27.49
CA HIS A 770 1.24 8.25 -26.32
C HIS A 770 2.07 8.58 -25.09
N GLU A 771 3.20 7.89 -24.86
CA GLU A 771 4.01 8.14 -23.66
C GLU A 771 4.74 9.49 -23.77
N ALA A 772 5.33 9.80 -24.92
CA ALA A 772 5.96 11.10 -25.14
C ALA A 772 4.94 12.23 -25.08
N ALA A 773 3.77 12.06 -25.68
CA ALA A 773 2.71 13.06 -25.66
C ALA A 773 2.15 13.29 -24.24
N SER A 774 2.00 12.24 -23.43
CA SER A 774 1.61 12.37 -22.01
C SER A 774 2.66 13.11 -21.17
N ARG A 775 3.95 12.88 -21.42
CA ARG A 775 5.04 13.63 -20.79
C ARG A 775 5.00 15.10 -21.19
N LEU A 776 4.88 15.39 -22.48
CA LEU A 776 4.75 16.75 -23.01
C LEU A 776 3.53 17.47 -22.44
N ALA A 777 2.39 16.78 -22.32
CA ALA A 777 1.20 17.34 -21.68
C ALA A 777 1.42 17.67 -20.21
N SER A 778 2.17 16.84 -19.47
CA SER A 778 2.51 17.08 -18.07
C SER A 778 3.50 18.24 -17.90
N GLU A 779 4.51 18.32 -18.76
CA GLU A 779 5.42 19.47 -18.83
C GLU A 779 4.65 20.76 -19.18
N CYS A 780 3.72 20.67 -20.12
CA CYS A 780 2.85 21.78 -20.52
C CYS A 780 1.96 22.25 -19.37
N ALA A 781 1.34 21.33 -18.63
CA ALA A 781 0.56 21.63 -17.45
C ALA A 781 1.39 22.39 -16.41
N GLY A 782 2.60 21.90 -16.12
CA GLY A 782 3.55 22.57 -15.22
C GLY A 782 3.94 23.96 -15.70
N HIS A 783 4.30 24.10 -16.98
CA HIS A 783 4.67 25.38 -17.57
C HIS A 783 3.53 26.42 -17.47
N ILE A 784 2.29 26.02 -17.78
CA ILE A 784 1.14 26.90 -17.67
C ILE A 784 0.86 27.25 -16.20
N ASN A 785 0.90 26.27 -15.30
CA ASN A 785 0.67 26.50 -13.87
C ASN A 785 1.72 27.43 -13.26
N ASP A 786 2.98 27.33 -13.67
CA ASP A 786 4.05 28.21 -13.18
C ASP A 786 3.96 29.62 -13.80
N ALA A 787 3.75 29.72 -15.12
CA ALA A 787 3.78 31.00 -15.84
C ALA A 787 2.48 31.82 -15.70
N CYS A 788 1.34 31.14 -15.55
CA CYS A 788 0.02 31.77 -15.57
C CYS A 788 -0.71 31.73 -14.22
N ALA A 789 -0.09 31.24 -13.13
CA ALA A 789 -0.67 31.26 -11.78
C ALA A 789 -1.11 32.67 -11.34
N SER A 790 -0.30 33.71 -11.62
CA SER A 790 -0.61 35.11 -11.28
C SER A 790 -1.83 35.67 -12.03
N GLN A 791 -2.18 35.07 -13.17
CA GLN A 791 -3.35 35.41 -13.96
C GLN A 791 -4.61 34.62 -13.53
N GLY A 792 -4.48 33.74 -12.51
CA GLY A 792 -5.56 32.90 -12.01
C GLY A 792 -5.96 31.82 -13.01
N VAL A 793 -5.01 31.27 -13.77
CA VAL A 793 -5.21 30.18 -14.73
C VAL A 793 -4.61 28.90 -14.18
N HIS A 794 -5.28 27.78 -14.39
CA HIS A 794 -4.84 26.47 -13.96
C HIS A 794 -5.01 25.43 -15.07
N ALA A 795 -4.05 24.52 -15.17
CA ALA A 795 -3.99 23.43 -16.13
C ALA A 795 -4.01 22.09 -15.40
N VAL A 796 -5.00 21.26 -15.72
CA VAL A 796 -5.27 19.96 -15.09
C VAL A 796 -5.21 18.86 -16.12
N LEU A 797 -4.44 17.81 -15.83
CA LEU A 797 -4.41 16.60 -16.64
C LEU A 797 -5.67 15.77 -16.39
N ILE A 798 -6.31 15.35 -17.48
CA ILE A 798 -7.40 14.39 -17.49
C ILE A 798 -7.01 13.22 -18.41
N ASP A 799 -7.80 12.14 -18.42
CA ASP A 799 -7.50 11.00 -19.30
C ASP A 799 -7.35 11.48 -20.76
N ARG A 800 -6.14 11.29 -21.31
CA ARG A 800 -5.77 11.62 -22.69
C ARG A 800 -5.89 13.10 -23.11
N ALA A 801 -6.06 14.02 -22.17
CA ALA A 801 -6.12 15.45 -22.47
C ALA A 801 -5.63 16.34 -21.31
N LEU A 802 -5.27 17.58 -21.63
CA LEU A 802 -4.93 18.63 -20.67
C LEU A 802 -5.98 19.74 -20.78
N VAL A 803 -6.68 20.05 -19.69
CA VAL A 803 -7.68 21.12 -19.64
C VAL A 803 -7.08 22.34 -18.96
N VAL A 804 -7.14 23.48 -19.64
CA VAL A 804 -6.69 24.77 -19.11
C VAL A 804 -7.88 25.69 -18.94
N GLY A 805 -8.06 26.26 -17.75
CA GLY A 805 -9.19 27.13 -17.43
C GLY A 805 -8.91 28.06 -16.25
N PRO A 806 -9.92 28.87 -15.86
CA PRO A 806 -9.81 29.75 -14.70
C PRO A 806 -9.72 28.95 -13.39
N ALA A 807 -8.74 29.27 -12.55
CA ALA A 807 -8.54 28.60 -11.26
C ALA A 807 -9.66 28.92 -10.25
N ASN A 808 -10.20 30.13 -10.32
CA ASN A 808 -11.16 30.65 -9.32
C ASN A 808 -12.63 30.33 -9.65
N THR A 809 -12.90 29.71 -10.80
CA THR A 809 -14.26 29.42 -11.26
C THR A 809 -14.38 27.95 -11.58
N ASN A 810 -15.18 27.23 -10.77
CA ASN A 810 -15.42 25.80 -10.88
C ASN A 810 -16.90 25.45 -10.58
N LYS A 811 -17.28 24.17 -10.68
CA LYS A 811 -18.63 23.68 -10.42
C LYS A 811 -19.18 24.11 -9.05
N ALA A 812 -18.33 24.18 -8.02
CA ALA A 812 -18.75 24.63 -6.69
C ALA A 812 -19.04 26.13 -6.63
N SER A 813 -18.26 26.97 -7.31
CA SER A 813 -18.54 28.42 -7.39
C SER A 813 -19.87 28.71 -8.09
N ALA A 814 -20.22 27.92 -9.11
CA ALA A 814 -21.52 27.98 -9.77
C ALA A 814 -22.65 27.49 -8.85
N ALA A 815 -22.44 26.40 -8.11
CA ALA A 815 -23.41 25.91 -7.13
C ALA A 815 -23.66 26.92 -5.99
N GLU A 816 -22.61 27.62 -5.54
CA GLU A 816 -22.70 28.69 -4.54
C GLU A 816 -23.50 29.89 -5.05
N LEU A 817 -23.29 30.29 -6.32
CA LEU A 817 -24.12 31.29 -6.98
C LEU A 817 -25.59 30.87 -6.98
N VAL A 818 -25.88 29.66 -7.48
CA VAL A 818 -27.24 29.11 -7.55
C VAL A 818 -27.92 29.11 -6.18
N TRP A 819 -27.20 28.71 -5.14
CA TRP A 819 -27.70 28.77 -3.77
C TRP A 819 -28.02 30.20 -3.32
N ARG A 820 -27.11 31.15 -3.56
CA ARG A 820 -27.33 32.57 -3.24
C ARG A 820 -28.56 33.13 -3.97
N ASP A 821 -28.74 32.77 -5.23
CA ASP A 821 -29.88 33.24 -6.02
C ASP A 821 -31.18 32.66 -5.47
N CYS A 822 -31.19 31.39 -5.04
CA CYS A 822 -32.32 30.78 -4.33
C CYS A 822 -32.65 31.50 -3.00
N LEU A 823 -31.64 31.91 -2.23
CA LEU A 823 -31.83 32.72 -1.02
C LEU A 823 -32.42 34.09 -1.35
N SER A 824 -31.90 34.75 -2.38
CA SER A 824 -32.35 36.08 -2.81
C SER A 824 -33.80 36.06 -3.30
N ALA A 825 -34.21 34.99 -3.98
CA ALA A 825 -35.58 34.79 -4.42
C ALA A 825 -36.54 34.64 -3.23
N SER A 826 -36.11 33.93 -2.18
CA SER A 826 -36.89 33.77 -0.94
C SER A 826 -37.01 35.08 -0.14
N GLN A 827 -36.01 35.96 -0.21
CA GLN A 827 -36.07 37.28 0.42
C GLN A 827 -36.95 38.28 -0.34
N LYS A 828 -37.09 38.12 -1.66
CA LYS A 828 -37.90 39.00 -2.51
C LYS A 828 -39.39 38.63 -2.54
N ASP A 829 -39.70 37.35 -2.34
CA ASP A 829 -41.06 36.83 -2.35
C ASP A 829 -41.29 35.90 -1.14
N GLU A 830 -42.10 36.35 -0.18
CA GLU A 830 -42.41 35.60 1.04
C GLU A 830 -43.11 34.25 0.76
N GLN A 831 -43.68 34.05 -0.43
CA GLN A 831 -44.28 32.78 -0.83
C GLN A 831 -43.23 31.73 -1.22
N ILE A 832 -42.00 32.16 -1.50
CA ILE A 832 -40.91 31.33 -1.96
C ILE A 832 -40.04 30.96 -0.76
N ALA A 833 -40.14 29.72 -0.28
CA ALA A 833 -39.31 29.24 0.83
C ALA A 833 -37.82 29.12 0.44
N GLN A 834 -36.92 29.25 1.41
CA GLN A 834 -35.51 28.89 1.27
C GLN A 834 -35.38 27.36 1.12
N PRO A 835 -34.45 26.84 0.30
CA PRO A 835 -34.22 25.40 0.23
C PRO A 835 -33.72 24.85 1.58
N ASP A 836 -34.44 23.86 2.11
CA ASP A 836 -34.10 23.14 3.35
C ASP A 836 -33.53 21.73 3.07
N PHE A 837 -33.53 21.32 1.80
CA PHE A 837 -32.96 20.08 1.30
C PHE A 837 -32.02 20.34 0.11
N LEU A 838 -30.83 19.73 0.14
CA LEU A 838 -29.84 19.76 -0.93
C LEU A 838 -29.43 18.34 -1.34
N LEU A 839 -29.49 18.04 -2.64
CA LEU A 839 -28.98 16.79 -3.21
C LEU A 839 -27.97 17.12 -4.31
N ALA A 840 -26.71 16.70 -4.14
CA ALA A 840 -25.67 16.83 -5.16
C ALA A 840 -25.19 15.43 -5.60
N ILE A 841 -25.20 15.17 -6.90
CA ILE A 841 -24.82 13.88 -7.49
C ILE A 841 -23.75 14.11 -8.55
N GLY A 842 -22.68 13.33 -8.50
CA GLY A 842 -21.59 13.36 -9.48
C GLY A 842 -20.85 12.03 -9.57
N ASP A 843 -19.88 11.95 -10.48
CA ASP A 843 -19.09 10.73 -10.71
C ASP A 843 -17.59 11.01 -10.91
N GLY A 844 -17.23 12.27 -11.15
CA GLY A 844 -15.88 12.71 -11.46
C GLY A 844 -15.19 13.46 -10.32
N ARG A 845 -13.88 13.66 -10.49
CA ARG A 845 -13.05 14.46 -9.55
C ARG A 845 -13.48 15.93 -9.49
N ASP A 846 -14.00 16.45 -10.60
CA ASP A 846 -14.48 17.82 -10.73
C ASP A 846 -15.77 18.09 -9.92
N ASP A 847 -16.44 17.03 -9.43
CA ASP A 847 -17.62 17.13 -8.55
C ASP A 847 -17.26 17.22 -7.06
N GLU A 848 -16.04 16.81 -6.66
CA GLU A 848 -15.58 16.82 -5.27
C GLU A 848 -15.69 18.20 -4.60
N PRO A 849 -15.33 19.33 -5.25
CA PRO A 849 -15.56 20.65 -4.69
C PRO A 849 -17.04 20.94 -4.38
N VAL A 850 -17.98 20.40 -5.17
CA VAL A 850 -19.42 20.55 -4.96
C VAL A 850 -19.87 19.74 -3.75
N PHE A 851 -19.35 18.52 -3.58
CA PHE A 851 -19.63 17.70 -2.41
C PHE A 851 -19.14 18.38 -1.12
N ARG A 852 -17.91 18.92 -1.14
CA ARG A 852 -17.34 19.69 -0.03
C ARG A 852 -18.21 20.87 0.35
N TRP A 853 -18.63 21.65 -0.66
CA TRP A 853 -19.48 22.81 -0.48
C TRP A 853 -20.83 22.44 0.16
N ALA A 854 -21.52 21.44 -0.39
CA ALA A 854 -22.81 20.97 0.12
C ALA A 854 -22.71 20.44 1.56
N ASN A 855 -21.66 19.68 1.86
CA ASN A 855 -21.40 19.14 3.19
C ASN A 855 -21.12 20.27 4.21
N LYS A 856 -20.39 21.30 3.80
CA LYS A 856 -20.10 22.48 4.62
C LYS A 856 -21.36 23.28 4.95
N LEU A 857 -22.30 23.42 4.00
CA LEU A 857 -23.57 24.10 4.24
C LEU A 857 -24.41 23.40 5.32
N GLU A 858 -24.51 22.07 5.31
CA GLU A 858 -25.22 21.33 6.36
C GLU A 858 -24.50 21.42 7.71
N SER A 859 -23.16 21.32 7.71
CA SER A 859 -22.35 21.45 8.92
C SER A 859 -22.50 22.84 9.57
N ALA A 860 -22.61 23.88 8.74
CA ALA A 860 -22.90 25.25 9.16
C ALA A 860 -24.40 25.51 9.48
N LYS A 861 -25.26 24.49 9.33
CA LYS A 861 -26.73 24.58 9.48
C LYS A 861 -27.39 25.61 8.56
N ALA A 862 -26.76 25.92 7.42
CA ALA A 862 -27.33 26.80 6.40
C ALA A 862 -28.41 26.09 5.56
N VAL A 863 -28.37 24.76 5.50
CA VAL A 863 -29.41 23.88 4.92
C VAL A 863 -29.77 22.81 5.95
N GLY A 864 -31.05 22.42 6.01
CA GLY A 864 -31.55 21.45 6.99
C GLY A 864 -31.04 20.03 6.77
N TYR A 865 -30.89 19.63 5.50
CA TYR A 865 -30.35 18.33 5.12
C TYR A 865 -29.59 18.42 3.80
N ALA A 866 -28.35 17.92 3.76
CA ALA A 866 -27.56 17.81 2.53
C ALA A 866 -27.07 16.39 2.28
N MET A 867 -27.43 15.83 1.13
CA MET A 867 -26.96 14.54 0.66
C MET A 867 -26.06 14.72 -0.57
N THR A 868 -24.84 14.20 -0.49
CA THR A 868 -23.85 14.20 -1.57
C THR A 868 -23.61 12.76 -2.00
N VAL A 869 -23.66 12.49 -3.30
CA VAL A 869 -23.66 11.13 -3.84
C VAL A 869 -22.63 11.01 -4.96
N THR A 870 -21.67 10.10 -4.81
CA THR A 870 -20.74 9.72 -5.89
C THR A 870 -21.20 8.46 -6.61
N LEU A 871 -20.95 8.38 -7.91
CA LEU A 871 -21.10 7.16 -8.71
C LEU A 871 -19.75 6.47 -9.00
N GLY A 872 -18.63 7.13 -8.73
CA GLY A 872 -17.28 6.64 -9.04
C GLY A 872 -16.74 5.58 -8.07
N SER A 873 -15.65 4.92 -8.46
CA SER A 873 -14.90 3.95 -7.64
C SER A 873 -13.61 4.54 -7.05
N ARG A 874 -13.58 5.86 -6.80
CA ARG A 874 -12.47 6.60 -6.20
C ARG A 874 -12.81 7.13 -4.80
N SER A 875 -11.79 7.40 -3.97
CA SER A 875 -11.95 8.12 -2.71
C SER A 875 -12.72 9.43 -2.93
N THR A 876 -13.64 9.77 -2.03
CA THR A 876 -14.61 10.85 -2.25
C THR A 876 -15.00 11.57 -0.97
N GLU A 877 -15.40 12.84 -1.08
CA GLU A 877 -16.08 13.61 -0.04
C GLU A 877 -17.61 13.40 -0.04
N ALA A 878 -18.15 12.65 -1.00
CA ALA A 878 -19.57 12.31 -0.99
C ALA A 878 -19.94 11.52 0.27
N LYS A 879 -21.10 11.87 0.87
CA LYS A 879 -21.66 11.18 2.04
C LYS A 879 -22.18 9.79 1.71
N ALA A 880 -22.46 9.54 0.44
CA ALA A 880 -22.95 8.26 -0.01
C ALA A 880 -22.46 7.88 -1.41
N THR A 881 -22.51 6.58 -1.71
CA THR A 881 -22.23 6.06 -3.05
C THR A 881 -23.45 5.38 -3.66
N LEU A 882 -23.59 5.49 -4.99
CA LEU A 882 -24.60 4.82 -5.81
C LEU A 882 -23.90 4.10 -6.99
N THR A 883 -24.36 2.92 -7.41
CA THR A 883 -23.65 2.15 -8.45
C THR A 883 -23.83 2.76 -9.85
N GLN A 884 -22.74 2.92 -10.63
CA GLN A 884 -22.85 3.20 -12.07
C GLN A 884 -23.78 2.19 -12.76
N GLY A 885 -24.87 2.70 -13.35
CA GLY A 885 -25.92 1.90 -13.99
C GLY A 885 -27.30 2.02 -13.33
N VAL A 886 -27.39 2.50 -12.09
CA VAL A 886 -28.66 2.94 -11.50
C VAL A 886 -28.87 4.38 -11.95
N THR A 887 -29.48 4.57 -13.11
CA THR A 887 -29.92 5.89 -13.56
C THR A 887 -30.78 6.51 -12.45
N VAL A 888 -30.67 7.82 -12.23
CA VAL A 888 -31.42 8.69 -11.27
C VAL A 888 -32.96 8.42 -11.20
N SER A 889 -33.48 7.62 -12.13
CA SER A 889 -34.81 7.01 -12.21
C SER A 889 -35.32 6.15 -11.02
N THR A 890 -34.66 6.08 -9.87
CA THR A 890 -35.28 5.46 -8.66
C THR A 890 -36.14 6.45 -7.85
N LEU A 891 -36.14 7.74 -8.22
CA LEU A 891 -37.00 8.76 -7.61
C LEU A 891 -38.51 8.72 -7.99
N PRO A 892 -38.97 8.20 -9.16
CA PRO A 892 -40.39 8.17 -9.50
C PRO A 892 -41.16 6.90 -9.07
N ALA A 893 -40.57 5.96 -8.32
CA ALA A 893 -41.29 4.75 -7.83
C ALA A 893 -42.29 5.06 -6.70
N VAL A 894 -42.89 6.24 -6.72
CA VAL A 894 -43.95 6.74 -5.85
C VAL A 894 -45.28 6.47 -6.54
N ARG A 895 -45.81 5.26 -6.38
CA ARG A 895 -47.25 4.92 -6.39
C ARG A 895 -47.41 3.41 -6.28
N GLN A 896 -47.43 2.89 -5.05
CA GLN A 896 -48.35 1.82 -4.64
C GLN A 896 -48.27 1.58 -3.12
N PRO A 897 -49.41 1.42 -2.42
CA PRO A 897 -49.43 1.11 -0.99
C PRO A 897 -49.06 -0.36 -0.75
N ILE A 898 -48.09 -0.60 0.13
CA ILE A 898 -47.71 -1.94 0.58
C ILE A 898 -48.81 -2.47 1.52
N ALA A 899 -49.53 -3.50 1.06
CA ALA A 899 -50.44 -4.28 1.88
C ALA A 899 -49.66 -5.22 2.83
N MET A 900 -50.14 -5.35 4.06
CA MET A 900 -49.64 -6.31 5.06
C MET A 900 -49.87 -7.75 4.58
N ALA A 901 -48.84 -8.60 4.63
CA ALA A 901 -48.87 -9.96 4.08
C ALA A 901 -49.33 -11.04 5.09
N ALA A 902 -50.09 -12.02 4.57
CA ALA A 902 -50.60 -13.24 5.20
C ALA A 902 -49.56 -14.40 5.19
N PRO A 903 -49.74 -15.53 5.91
CA PRO A 903 -48.72 -16.59 6.03
C PRO A 903 -48.55 -17.43 4.74
N ALA A 904 -47.32 -17.89 4.47
CA ALA A 904 -46.86 -18.39 3.16
C ALA A 904 -46.97 -19.92 2.95
N ALA A 905 -47.22 -20.33 1.71
CA ALA A 905 -47.53 -21.70 1.23
C ALA A 905 -46.43 -22.79 1.34
N ASN A 906 -45.26 -22.54 1.96
CA ASN A 906 -44.07 -23.44 1.93
C ASN A 906 -43.48 -23.79 3.32
N GLN A 907 -44.29 -23.75 4.38
CA GLN A 907 -43.83 -23.78 5.78
C GLN A 907 -42.83 -24.92 6.14
N ALA A 908 -43.10 -26.18 5.77
CA ALA A 908 -42.25 -27.31 6.14
C ALA A 908 -40.82 -27.22 5.57
N PHE A 909 -40.67 -26.66 4.36
CA PHE A 909 -39.35 -26.46 3.76
C PHE A 909 -38.63 -25.25 4.37
N GLU A 910 -39.35 -24.14 4.58
CA GLU A 910 -38.82 -22.93 5.22
C GLU A 910 -38.29 -23.21 6.63
N GLU A 911 -38.99 -24.04 7.41
CA GLU A 911 -38.53 -24.48 8.72
C GLU A 911 -37.30 -25.40 8.65
N ALA A 912 -37.18 -26.22 7.60
CA ALA A 912 -36.08 -27.15 7.42
C ALA A 912 -34.77 -26.49 6.97
N ILE A 913 -34.83 -25.36 6.24
CA ILE A 913 -33.64 -24.61 5.79
C ILE A 913 -33.32 -23.39 6.66
N LYS A 914 -34.02 -23.22 7.78
CA LYS A 914 -33.85 -22.07 8.66
C LYS A 914 -32.41 -21.97 9.18
N VAL A 915 -31.84 -20.77 9.00
CA VAL A 915 -30.51 -20.39 9.52
C VAL A 915 -30.70 -19.27 10.53
N THR A 916 -30.06 -19.39 11.69
CA THR A 916 -30.17 -18.41 12.78
C THR A 916 -28.80 -17.76 13.03
N PRO A 917 -28.68 -16.42 12.98
CA PRO A 917 -27.43 -15.74 13.31
C PRO A 917 -27.01 -16.02 14.76
N VAL A 918 -25.71 -16.30 14.96
CA VAL A 918 -25.09 -16.39 16.30
C VAL A 918 -24.22 -15.16 16.53
N ASN A 919 -23.41 -14.78 15.54
CA ASN A 919 -22.70 -13.50 15.46
C ASN A 919 -22.56 -13.08 13.97
N THR A 920 -21.76 -12.07 13.68
CA THR A 920 -21.60 -11.49 12.34
C THR A 920 -21.19 -12.54 11.28
N HIS A 921 -20.33 -13.50 11.62
CA HIS A 921 -19.75 -14.46 10.68
C HIS A 921 -20.03 -15.92 11.03
N ARG A 922 -20.83 -16.17 12.07
CA ARG A 922 -21.18 -17.51 12.57
C ARG A 922 -22.69 -17.64 12.77
N TYR A 923 -23.24 -18.75 12.30
CA TYR A 923 -24.67 -19.03 12.24
C TYR A 923 -24.94 -20.46 12.72
N SER A 924 -26.17 -20.75 13.11
CA SER A 924 -26.62 -22.09 13.50
C SER A 924 -27.75 -22.58 12.59
N ALA A 925 -27.75 -23.88 12.31
CA ALA A 925 -28.80 -24.57 11.59
C ALA A 925 -29.03 -25.98 12.19
N VAL A 926 -30.18 -26.57 11.91
CA VAL A 926 -30.51 -27.94 12.36
C VAL A 926 -30.91 -28.77 11.15
N LEU A 927 -30.08 -29.75 10.79
CA LEU A 927 -30.35 -30.65 9.67
C LEU A 927 -31.40 -31.69 10.07
N ARG A 928 -32.48 -31.78 9.29
CA ARG A 928 -33.68 -32.59 9.60
C ARG A 928 -33.64 -33.97 8.95
N ASP A 929 -34.22 -34.96 9.63
CA ASP A 929 -34.23 -36.36 9.18
C ASP A 929 -35.12 -36.62 7.95
N GLU A 930 -36.19 -35.85 7.79
CA GLU A 930 -37.16 -35.95 6.69
C GLU A 930 -36.56 -35.66 5.32
N TRP A 931 -35.38 -35.01 5.30
CA TRP A 931 -34.64 -34.58 4.11
C TRP A 931 -33.38 -35.44 3.88
N CYS A 932 -33.31 -36.61 4.52
CA CYS A 932 -32.17 -37.52 4.42
C CYS A 932 -32.34 -38.60 3.32
N ILE A 933 -31.18 -39.10 2.88
CA ILE A 933 -31.01 -40.40 2.24
C ILE A 933 -30.34 -41.31 3.27
N GLY A 934 -31.06 -42.32 3.76
CA GLY A 934 -30.64 -43.18 4.85
C GLY A 934 -30.54 -42.41 6.17
N THR A 935 -29.33 -42.20 6.68
CA THR A 935 -29.05 -41.37 7.87
C THR A 935 -28.25 -40.10 7.55
N VAL A 936 -28.09 -39.77 6.25
CA VAL A 936 -27.33 -38.60 5.78
C VAL A 936 -28.28 -37.58 5.15
N PRO A 937 -28.22 -36.30 5.56
CA PRO A 937 -28.86 -35.21 4.83
C PRO A 937 -28.51 -35.24 3.33
N ASN A 938 -29.51 -35.07 2.46
CA ASN A 938 -29.27 -35.00 1.01
C ASN A 938 -28.35 -33.80 0.65
N GLY A 939 -27.56 -33.93 -0.41
CA GLY A 939 -26.59 -32.91 -0.83
C GLY A 939 -27.27 -31.62 -1.29
N GLY A 940 -28.32 -31.72 -2.10
CA GLY A 940 -29.16 -30.61 -2.52
C GLY A 940 -29.87 -29.93 -1.35
N TYR A 941 -30.36 -30.69 -0.37
CA TYR A 941 -30.96 -30.12 0.85
C TYR A 941 -29.93 -29.34 1.67
N THR A 942 -28.74 -29.92 1.87
CA THR A 942 -27.64 -29.24 2.57
C THR A 942 -27.22 -27.97 1.81
N THR A 943 -27.26 -28.01 0.48
CA THR A 943 -26.98 -26.85 -0.38
C THR A 943 -28.05 -25.77 -0.26
N ALA A 944 -29.33 -26.14 -0.14
CA ALA A 944 -30.41 -25.19 0.12
C ALA A 944 -30.25 -24.48 1.48
N VAL A 945 -29.75 -25.18 2.52
CA VAL A 945 -29.36 -24.55 3.80
C VAL A 945 -28.25 -23.52 3.60
N LEU A 946 -27.22 -23.85 2.81
CA LEU A 946 -26.12 -22.92 2.51
C LEU A 946 -26.55 -21.76 1.59
N TYR A 947 -27.54 -21.97 0.72
CA TYR A 947 -28.18 -20.91 -0.05
C TYR A 947 -28.89 -19.93 0.89
N ARG A 948 -29.68 -20.44 1.86
CA ARG A 948 -30.34 -19.61 2.87
C ARG A 948 -29.36 -18.94 3.82
N LEU A 949 -28.23 -19.59 4.13
CA LEU A 949 -27.11 -18.99 4.87
C LEU A 949 -26.59 -17.74 4.14
N ALA A 950 -26.37 -17.81 2.82
CA ALA A 950 -25.89 -16.67 2.06
C ALA A 950 -26.87 -15.48 2.14
N ILE A 951 -28.18 -15.73 1.93
CA ILE A 951 -29.21 -14.68 2.08
C ILE A 951 -29.20 -14.11 3.49
N THR A 952 -29.20 -14.97 4.51
CA THR A 952 -29.25 -14.58 5.92
C THR A 952 -28.01 -13.79 6.32
N HIS A 953 -26.84 -14.20 5.84
CA HIS A 953 -25.57 -13.52 6.07
C HIS A 953 -25.59 -12.12 5.49
N PHE A 954 -26.02 -11.95 4.23
CA PHE A 954 -26.12 -10.62 3.64
C PHE A 954 -27.20 -9.75 4.31
N ALA A 955 -28.30 -10.34 4.78
CA ALA A 955 -29.30 -9.61 5.55
C ALA A 955 -28.81 -9.23 6.96
N HIS A 956 -27.92 -10.02 7.57
CA HIS A 956 -27.48 -9.84 8.97
C HIS A 956 -26.15 -9.07 9.09
N ALA A 957 -25.10 -9.53 8.40
CA ALA A 957 -23.77 -8.93 8.44
C ALA A 957 -23.64 -7.71 7.51
N HIS A 958 -24.42 -7.70 6.42
CA HIS A 958 -24.32 -6.68 5.36
C HIS A 958 -25.68 -6.05 5.00
N PRO A 959 -26.54 -5.66 5.98
CA PRO A 959 -27.94 -5.28 5.74
C PRO A 959 -28.12 -4.09 4.79
N ARG A 960 -27.08 -3.28 4.59
CA ARG A 960 -27.08 -2.08 3.74
C ARG A 960 -26.32 -2.28 2.43
N ARG A 961 -25.84 -3.49 2.14
CA ARG A 961 -24.96 -3.74 0.99
C ARG A 961 -25.70 -3.72 -0.35
N TYR A 962 -26.93 -4.22 -0.36
CA TYR A 962 -27.76 -4.35 -1.55
C TYR A 962 -29.18 -3.85 -1.25
N ASP A 963 -29.77 -3.13 -2.21
CA ASP A 963 -31.13 -2.57 -2.08
C ASP A 963 -32.24 -3.61 -2.24
N ALA A 964 -31.88 -4.80 -2.73
CA ALA A 964 -32.73 -5.98 -2.82
C ALA A 964 -31.97 -7.20 -2.28
N PRO A 965 -32.66 -8.25 -1.81
CA PRO A 965 -32.00 -9.46 -1.31
C PRO A 965 -31.00 -10.02 -2.34
N ALA A 966 -29.73 -10.12 -1.94
CA ALA A 966 -28.74 -10.79 -2.75
C ALA A 966 -28.91 -12.29 -2.61
N THR A 967 -29.13 -12.94 -3.75
CA THR A 967 -29.31 -14.38 -3.81
C THR A 967 -28.14 -15.00 -4.57
N PRO A 968 -27.76 -16.25 -4.25
CA PRO A 968 -26.77 -16.99 -5.01
C PRO A 968 -27.09 -17.04 -6.51
N ILE A 969 -26.08 -16.74 -7.33
CA ILE A 969 -26.05 -16.94 -8.79
C ILE A 969 -25.09 -18.05 -9.19
N SER A 970 -24.12 -18.38 -8.33
CA SER A 970 -23.25 -19.54 -8.50
C SER A 970 -22.84 -20.10 -7.13
N MET A 971 -22.79 -21.42 -7.01
CA MET A 971 -22.38 -22.14 -5.81
C MET A 971 -21.42 -23.27 -6.19
N GLN A 972 -20.27 -23.34 -5.51
CA GLN A 972 -19.25 -24.36 -5.71
C GLN A 972 -18.91 -25.00 -4.37
N LEU A 973 -19.46 -26.20 -4.11
CA LEU A 973 -19.40 -26.84 -2.81
C LEU A 973 -18.69 -28.20 -2.86
N ALA A 974 -17.88 -28.48 -1.83
CA ALA A 974 -17.23 -29.75 -1.58
C ALA A 974 -17.76 -30.39 -0.28
N PHE A 975 -18.26 -31.62 -0.39
CA PHE A 975 -18.72 -32.45 0.72
C PHE A 975 -17.56 -33.28 1.25
N LEU A 976 -16.71 -32.64 2.05
CA LEU A 976 -15.45 -33.20 2.57
C LEU A 976 -15.66 -34.41 3.47
N ARG A 977 -16.74 -34.39 4.27
CA ARG A 977 -17.08 -35.46 5.22
C ARG A 977 -18.59 -35.62 5.31
N ARG A 978 -19.00 -36.79 5.78
CA ARG A 978 -20.41 -37.14 5.98
C ARG A 978 -21.08 -36.18 6.98
N THR A 979 -22.18 -35.57 6.56
CA THR A 979 -23.08 -34.79 7.44
C THR A 979 -23.99 -35.70 8.25
N ALA A 980 -24.49 -35.20 9.37
CA ALA A 980 -25.42 -35.92 10.26
C ALA A 980 -26.64 -35.06 10.60
N VAL A 981 -27.76 -35.72 10.89
CA VAL A 981 -28.95 -35.08 11.46
C VAL A 981 -28.59 -34.43 12.80
N GLY A 982 -29.15 -33.25 13.06
CA GLY A 982 -28.91 -32.49 14.29
C GLY A 982 -28.28 -31.11 14.06
N PRO A 983 -27.76 -30.47 15.12
CA PRO A 983 -27.21 -29.13 15.04
C PRO A 983 -25.96 -29.07 14.16
N ALA A 984 -25.80 -27.95 13.47
CA ALA A 984 -24.64 -27.60 12.68
C ALA A 984 -24.27 -26.14 12.93
N VAL A 985 -22.97 -25.88 12.98
CA VAL A 985 -22.41 -24.53 12.99
C VAL A 985 -22.05 -24.17 11.57
N LEU A 986 -22.43 -22.97 11.15
CA LEU A 986 -22.14 -22.45 9.82
C LEU A 986 -21.22 -21.25 9.97
N GLU A 987 -20.11 -21.25 9.26
CA GLU A 987 -19.14 -20.15 9.25
C GLU A 987 -19.10 -19.53 7.87
N VAL A 988 -19.00 -18.20 7.84
CA VAL A 988 -18.93 -17.41 6.61
C VAL A 988 -17.70 -16.51 6.69
N GLN A 989 -16.93 -16.48 5.62
CA GLN A 989 -15.83 -15.55 5.42
C GLN A 989 -16.10 -14.71 4.18
N ASP A 990 -16.07 -13.40 4.34
CA ASP A 990 -16.21 -12.45 3.24
C ASP A 990 -14.96 -12.47 2.36
N THR A 991 -15.00 -13.19 1.23
CA THR A 991 -13.85 -13.31 0.32
C THR A 991 -13.74 -12.09 -0.61
N LYS A 992 -14.88 -11.66 -1.17
CA LYS A 992 -14.96 -10.49 -2.04
C LYS A 992 -16.34 -9.86 -1.91
N LEU A 993 -16.42 -8.66 -1.36
CA LEU A 993 -17.65 -7.89 -1.34
C LEU A 993 -17.65 -6.92 -2.52
N GLY A 994 -18.37 -7.24 -3.59
CA GLY A 994 -18.53 -6.41 -4.78
C GLY A 994 -19.91 -5.77 -4.88
N ALA A 995 -20.02 -4.71 -5.69
CA ALA A 995 -21.25 -3.92 -5.80
C ALA A 995 -22.34 -4.63 -6.62
N ARG A 996 -21.93 -5.45 -7.59
CA ARG A 996 -22.82 -6.26 -8.43
C ARG A 996 -22.86 -7.71 -8.00
N THR A 997 -21.70 -8.29 -7.72
CA THR A 997 -21.60 -9.65 -7.20
C THR A 997 -20.69 -9.66 -5.97
N SER A 998 -21.02 -10.48 -4.98
CA SER A 998 -20.14 -10.75 -3.85
C SER A 998 -19.90 -12.24 -3.73
N THR A 999 -18.69 -12.62 -3.37
CA THR A 999 -18.29 -14.01 -3.17
C THR A 999 -17.95 -14.20 -1.69
N ILE A 1000 -18.60 -15.18 -1.08
CA ILE A 1000 -18.34 -15.60 0.30
C ILE A 1000 -17.82 -17.04 0.30
N HIS A 1001 -16.88 -17.32 1.19
CA HIS A 1001 -16.50 -18.69 1.53
C HIS A 1001 -17.39 -19.15 2.69
N VAL A 1002 -17.93 -20.35 2.59
CA VAL A 1002 -18.82 -20.92 3.60
C VAL A 1002 -18.32 -22.27 4.07
N ALA A 1003 -18.51 -22.58 5.35
CA ALA A 1003 -18.21 -23.87 5.94
C ALA A 1003 -19.38 -24.34 6.83
N LEU A 1004 -19.73 -25.63 6.74
CA LEU A 1004 -20.64 -26.32 7.65
C LEU A 1004 -19.83 -27.26 8.53
N LEU A 1005 -19.88 -27.02 9.84
CA LEU A 1005 -19.15 -27.74 10.86
C LEU A 1005 -20.10 -28.55 11.75
N GLN A 1006 -19.68 -29.77 12.09
CA GLN A 1006 -20.35 -30.63 13.06
C GLN A 1006 -19.31 -31.38 13.91
N PRO A 1007 -19.66 -31.82 15.13
CA PRO A 1007 -18.73 -32.55 16.00
C PRO A 1007 -18.07 -33.75 15.32
N SER A 1008 -16.79 -33.99 15.64
CA SER A 1008 -16.05 -35.18 15.21
C SER A 1008 -16.74 -36.46 15.68
N GLU A 1009 -16.66 -37.54 14.89
CA GLU A 1009 -17.17 -38.86 15.29
C GLU A 1009 -16.48 -39.41 16.55
N LYS A 1010 -15.24 -38.96 16.86
CA LYS A 1010 -14.51 -39.32 18.09
C LYS A 1010 -15.06 -38.60 19.34
N GLY A 1011 -15.55 -37.36 19.19
CA GLY A 1011 -16.11 -36.55 20.28
C GLY A 1011 -17.50 -37.01 20.76
N LYS A 1012 -18.28 -37.67 19.89
CA LYS A 1012 -19.63 -38.18 20.22
C LYS A 1012 -19.66 -39.17 21.40
N LYS A 1013 -18.54 -39.86 21.71
CA LYS A 1013 -18.46 -40.77 22.88
C LYS A 1013 -18.32 -40.05 24.23
N LYS A 1014 -17.80 -38.82 24.27
CA LYS A 1014 -17.69 -38.01 25.51
C LYS A 1014 -19.02 -37.36 25.91
N ALA A 1015 -19.83 -36.95 24.93
CA ALA A 1015 -21.11 -36.29 25.18
C ALA A 1015 -22.21 -37.23 25.71
N GLN A 1016 -22.08 -38.56 25.55
CA GLN A 1016 -23.06 -39.53 26.06
C GLN A 1016 -22.88 -39.91 27.54
N THR A 1017 -21.81 -39.46 28.22
CA THR A 1017 -21.54 -39.80 29.63
C THR A 1017 -22.00 -38.75 30.65
N GLY A 1018 -22.84 -37.78 30.27
CA GLY A 1018 -23.62 -36.97 31.23
C GLY A 1018 -22.84 -35.94 32.05
N SER A 1019 -21.69 -35.46 31.58
CA SER A 1019 -20.99 -34.31 32.17
C SER A 1019 -21.47 -33.02 31.53
N SER A 1020 -21.79 -32.00 32.34
CA SER A 1020 -22.24 -30.66 31.92
C SER A 1020 -21.33 -30.04 30.86
N ALA A 1021 -21.92 -29.40 29.85
CA ALA A 1021 -21.23 -28.70 28.77
C ALA A 1021 -20.29 -27.61 29.33
N SER A 1022 -18.98 -27.85 29.28
CA SER A 1022 -17.93 -26.83 29.49
C SER A 1022 -17.50 -26.25 28.14
N SER A 1023 -16.77 -25.14 28.19
CA SER A 1023 -16.14 -24.44 27.05
C SER A 1023 -15.20 -25.30 26.18
N ASP A 1024 -14.96 -26.57 26.52
CA ASP A 1024 -14.07 -27.49 25.81
C ASP A 1024 -14.74 -28.16 24.59
N ASP A 1025 -16.05 -28.00 24.39
CA ASP A 1025 -16.78 -28.61 23.27
C ASP A 1025 -16.56 -27.91 21.90
N GLU A 1026 -16.00 -26.69 21.88
CA GLU A 1026 -15.67 -25.98 20.63
C GLU A 1026 -14.41 -26.51 19.93
N GLU A 1027 -13.48 -27.12 20.67
CA GLU A 1027 -12.20 -27.64 20.12
C GLU A 1027 -12.37 -28.89 19.23
N ASN A 1028 -13.58 -29.45 19.10
CA ASN A 1028 -13.81 -30.75 18.42
C ASN A 1028 -14.75 -30.69 17.20
N LEU A 1029 -14.98 -29.51 16.64
CA LEU A 1029 -15.78 -29.32 15.43
C LEU A 1029 -14.96 -29.64 14.16
N GLU A 1030 -15.55 -30.42 13.27
CA GLU A 1030 -14.95 -30.74 11.97
C GLU A 1030 -15.76 -30.14 10.82
N VAL A 1031 -15.07 -29.54 9.86
CA VAL A 1031 -15.66 -29.12 8.59
C VAL A 1031 -16.19 -30.34 7.83
N LYS A 1032 -17.49 -30.33 7.50
CA LYS A 1032 -18.19 -31.36 6.73
C LYS A 1032 -18.43 -30.92 5.29
N VAL A 1033 -18.82 -29.67 5.08
CA VAL A 1033 -19.01 -29.06 3.76
C VAL A 1033 -18.29 -27.72 3.74
N ALA A 1034 -17.59 -27.40 2.64
CA ALA A 1034 -17.00 -26.08 2.44
C ALA A 1034 -17.06 -25.69 0.97
N GLY A 1035 -17.05 -24.39 0.69
CA GLY A 1035 -17.04 -23.92 -0.69
C GLY A 1035 -17.29 -22.43 -0.83
N TYR A 1036 -17.45 -21.99 -2.08
CA TYR A 1036 -17.66 -20.59 -2.41
C TYR A 1036 -19.07 -20.37 -2.97
N ILE A 1037 -19.70 -19.29 -2.52
CA ILE A 1037 -21.01 -18.86 -3.01
C ILE A 1037 -20.85 -17.44 -3.55
N THR A 1038 -21.21 -17.26 -4.82
CA THR A 1038 -21.31 -15.92 -5.42
C THR A 1038 -22.78 -15.50 -5.45
N VAL A 1039 -23.08 -14.39 -4.80
CA VAL A 1039 -24.41 -13.78 -4.76
C VAL A 1039 -24.46 -12.54 -5.63
N SER A 1040 -25.65 -12.22 -6.11
CA SER A 1040 -25.98 -10.99 -6.81
C SER A 1040 -27.38 -10.55 -6.38
N PRO A 1041 -27.67 -9.25 -6.22
CA PRO A 1041 -29.05 -8.78 -6.15
C PRO A 1041 -29.66 -8.72 -7.55
N ALA A 1042 -30.98 -8.91 -7.66
CA ALA A 1042 -31.70 -8.84 -8.94
C ALA A 1042 -31.47 -7.50 -9.67
N THR A 1043 -31.30 -6.41 -8.92
CA THR A 1043 -31.04 -5.07 -9.46
C THR A 1043 -29.67 -4.92 -10.14
N ALA A 1044 -28.70 -5.80 -9.86
CA ALA A 1044 -27.36 -5.75 -10.44
C ALA A 1044 -27.19 -6.60 -11.72
N GLU A 1045 -28.17 -7.46 -12.02
CA GLU A 1045 -28.20 -8.35 -13.18
C GLU A 1045 -28.73 -7.62 -14.43
N VAL A 1046 -28.09 -6.49 -14.78
CA VAL A 1046 -28.42 -5.70 -15.97
C VAL A 1046 -27.50 -6.08 -17.12
N GLY A 1047 -28.09 -6.54 -18.23
CA GLY A 1047 -27.41 -6.98 -19.44
C GLY A 1047 -28.39 -7.36 -20.55
N VAL A 1048 -27.88 -7.73 -21.73
CA VAL A 1048 -28.72 -8.18 -22.85
C VAL A 1048 -29.32 -9.54 -22.53
N SER A 1049 -30.64 -9.64 -22.57
CA SER A 1049 -31.35 -10.92 -22.62
C SER A 1049 -31.79 -11.16 -24.06
N ALA A 1050 -31.31 -12.25 -24.66
CA ALA A 1050 -31.70 -12.67 -25.99
C ALA A 1050 -32.02 -14.17 -25.97
N PRO A 1051 -33.06 -14.62 -26.68
CA PRO A 1051 -33.34 -16.04 -26.82
C PRO A 1051 -32.16 -16.70 -27.54
N SER A 1052 -31.63 -17.78 -26.96
CA SER A 1052 -30.58 -18.57 -27.60
C SER A 1052 -31.19 -19.64 -28.50
N ASN A 1053 -30.52 -20.00 -29.60
CA ASN A 1053 -30.91 -21.14 -30.45
C ASN A 1053 -30.52 -22.50 -29.85
N TRP A 1054 -30.18 -22.56 -28.56
CA TRP A 1054 -29.79 -23.79 -27.90
C TRP A 1054 -31.00 -24.67 -27.61
N THR A 1055 -30.89 -25.96 -27.88
CA THR A 1055 -31.94 -26.96 -27.63
C THR A 1055 -31.37 -28.19 -26.93
N LEU A 1056 -32.26 -28.91 -26.24
CA LEU A 1056 -31.93 -30.17 -25.58
C LEU A 1056 -31.60 -31.26 -26.60
N LEU A 1057 -30.44 -31.90 -26.45
CA LEU A 1057 -30.01 -33.04 -27.26
C LEU A 1057 -29.74 -34.26 -26.36
N PRO A 1058 -30.35 -35.43 -26.64
CA PRO A 1058 -31.40 -35.69 -27.64
C PRO A 1058 -32.72 -34.96 -27.31
N GLU A 1059 -33.59 -34.70 -28.27
CA GLU A 1059 -34.86 -34.01 -27.99
C GLU A 1059 -35.69 -34.73 -26.90
N ALA A 1060 -36.40 -33.96 -26.08
CA ALA A 1060 -37.27 -34.52 -25.05
C ALA A 1060 -38.44 -35.29 -25.69
N ILE A 1061 -38.91 -36.33 -25.01
CA ILE A 1061 -40.02 -37.15 -25.50
C ILE A 1061 -41.28 -36.31 -25.69
N PRO A 1062 -41.96 -36.41 -26.85
CA PRO A 1062 -43.10 -35.56 -27.14
C PRO A 1062 -44.32 -35.87 -26.25
N GLY A 1063 -44.97 -34.82 -25.77
CA GLY A 1063 -46.27 -34.88 -25.08
C GLY A 1063 -47.45 -34.54 -25.98
N SER A 1064 -48.67 -34.45 -25.42
CA SER A 1064 -49.88 -34.15 -26.20
C SER A 1064 -50.11 -32.66 -26.49
N GLY A 1065 -49.25 -31.78 -25.96
CA GLY A 1065 -49.36 -30.33 -26.11
C GLY A 1065 -48.82 -29.77 -27.44
N PRO A 1066 -49.00 -28.46 -27.68
CA PRO A 1066 -48.53 -27.78 -28.89
C PRO A 1066 -47.02 -27.92 -29.08
N LYS A 1067 -46.57 -28.13 -30.32
CA LYS A 1067 -45.16 -28.38 -30.68
C LYS A 1067 -44.54 -29.60 -29.97
N GLY A 1068 -45.35 -30.58 -29.55
CA GLY A 1068 -44.89 -31.79 -28.88
C GLY A 1068 -44.48 -31.60 -27.42
N ARG A 1069 -44.88 -30.48 -26.77
CA ARG A 1069 -44.60 -30.27 -25.33
C ARG A 1069 -45.52 -31.11 -24.45
N ALA A 1070 -45.08 -31.41 -23.23
CA ALA A 1070 -45.91 -32.06 -22.22
C ALA A 1070 -47.10 -31.18 -21.80
N ASN A 1071 -48.30 -31.76 -21.75
CA ASN A 1071 -49.50 -31.12 -21.21
C ASN A 1071 -49.49 -31.24 -19.68
N LEU A 1072 -48.98 -30.19 -19.02
CA LEU A 1072 -48.82 -30.15 -17.57
C LEU A 1072 -50.15 -30.21 -16.80
N ALA A 1073 -51.26 -29.74 -17.39
CA ALA A 1073 -52.58 -29.87 -16.79
C ALA A 1073 -53.05 -31.33 -16.79
N ALA A 1074 -52.86 -32.06 -17.90
CA ALA A 1074 -53.15 -33.49 -17.95
C ALA A 1074 -52.28 -34.29 -16.98
N LEU A 1075 -50.98 -33.97 -16.88
CA LEU A 1075 -50.08 -34.58 -15.89
C LEU A 1075 -50.50 -34.30 -14.45
N ARG A 1076 -50.99 -33.09 -14.16
CA ARG A 1076 -51.51 -32.72 -12.83
C ARG A 1076 -52.71 -33.56 -12.43
N GLU A 1077 -53.69 -33.68 -13.31
CA GLU A 1077 -55.00 -34.27 -13.00
C GLU A 1077 -54.99 -35.80 -13.09
N THR A 1078 -54.37 -36.33 -14.14
CA THR A 1078 -54.45 -37.76 -14.48
C THR A 1078 -53.16 -38.52 -14.19
N GLY A 1079 -52.05 -37.81 -14.00
CA GLY A 1079 -50.73 -38.40 -13.85
C GLY A 1079 -50.13 -38.93 -15.15
N ARG A 1080 -50.73 -38.65 -16.32
CA ARG A 1080 -50.27 -39.14 -17.62
C ARG A 1080 -50.47 -38.10 -18.72
N ASP A 1081 -49.51 -38.00 -19.63
CA ASP A 1081 -49.61 -37.23 -20.87
C ASP A 1081 -48.78 -37.88 -21.99
N GLY A 1082 -49.44 -38.52 -22.95
CA GLY A 1082 -48.74 -39.29 -23.99
C GLY A 1082 -47.81 -40.36 -23.39
N GLN A 1083 -46.51 -40.20 -23.60
CA GLN A 1083 -45.45 -41.06 -23.06
C GLN A 1083 -44.93 -40.63 -21.68
N TRP A 1084 -45.42 -39.51 -21.12
CA TRP A 1084 -45.11 -39.07 -19.77
C TRP A 1084 -46.06 -39.71 -18.75
N VAL A 1085 -45.51 -40.25 -17.66
CA VAL A 1085 -46.26 -40.84 -16.54
C VAL A 1085 -45.72 -40.37 -15.19
N ARG A 1086 -46.58 -40.35 -14.18
CA ARG A 1086 -46.16 -40.13 -12.79
C ARG A 1086 -45.25 -41.26 -12.34
N LEU A 1087 -44.08 -40.90 -11.82
CA LEU A 1087 -43.06 -41.82 -11.35
C LEU A 1087 -43.15 -41.98 -9.84
N LEU A 1088 -42.95 -43.22 -9.37
CA LEU A 1088 -42.79 -43.52 -7.96
C LEU A 1088 -41.30 -43.60 -7.64
N ALA A 1089 -40.83 -42.73 -6.73
CA ALA A 1089 -39.45 -42.74 -6.32
C ALA A 1089 -39.07 -44.11 -5.70
N PRO A 1090 -38.03 -44.79 -6.20
CA PRO A 1090 -37.59 -46.07 -5.63
C PRO A 1090 -37.07 -45.90 -4.20
N PHE A 1091 -37.34 -46.90 -3.36
CA PHE A 1091 -36.90 -46.97 -1.96
C PHE A 1091 -37.31 -45.76 -1.09
N PRO A 1092 -38.59 -45.36 -1.06
CA PRO A 1092 -39.01 -44.10 -0.42
C PRO A 1092 -38.62 -44.02 1.06
N LYS A 1093 -38.68 -45.13 1.82
CA LYS A 1093 -38.26 -45.17 3.23
C LYS A 1093 -36.77 -44.86 3.44
N PHE A 1094 -35.92 -45.25 2.48
CA PHE A 1094 -34.49 -44.95 2.50
C PHE A 1094 -34.22 -43.56 1.91
N ARG A 1095 -34.89 -43.19 0.82
CA ARG A 1095 -34.74 -41.89 0.14
C ARG A 1095 -35.85 -40.91 0.57
N ARG A 1096 -35.90 -40.55 1.86
CA ARG A 1096 -36.96 -39.69 2.42
C ARG A 1096 -37.04 -38.34 1.72
N ALA A 1097 -35.89 -37.76 1.35
CA ALA A 1097 -35.83 -36.52 0.57
C ALA A 1097 -36.65 -36.59 -0.73
N SER A 1098 -36.66 -37.73 -1.44
CA SER A 1098 -37.42 -37.88 -2.69
C SER A 1098 -38.93 -37.89 -2.48
N GLN A 1099 -39.43 -38.06 -1.25
CA GLN A 1099 -40.86 -37.97 -0.95
C GLN A 1099 -41.38 -36.52 -0.90
N GLN A 1100 -40.46 -35.53 -0.86
CA GLN A 1100 -40.81 -34.11 -0.83
C GLN A 1100 -41.13 -33.55 -2.24
N VAL A 1101 -41.12 -34.40 -3.27
CA VAL A 1101 -41.38 -34.02 -4.68
C VAL A 1101 -42.28 -35.04 -5.37
N GLU A 1102 -43.10 -34.58 -6.30
CA GLU A 1102 -43.75 -35.44 -7.29
C GLU A 1102 -42.95 -35.38 -8.60
N LEU A 1103 -42.57 -36.54 -9.13
CA LEU A 1103 -41.79 -36.65 -10.36
C LEU A 1103 -42.63 -37.32 -11.45
N TYR A 1104 -42.45 -36.85 -12.67
CA TYR A 1104 -43.12 -37.36 -13.86
C TYR A 1104 -42.07 -37.51 -14.96
N GLY A 1105 -42.03 -38.65 -15.62
CA GLY A 1105 -40.99 -38.96 -16.60
C GLY A 1105 -41.51 -39.91 -17.67
N PRO A 1106 -40.66 -40.29 -18.62
CA PRO A 1106 -41.01 -41.25 -19.65
C PRO A 1106 -41.52 -42.57 -19.08
N ASP A 1107 -42.52 -43.17 -19.73
CA ASP A 1107 -43.08 -44.46 -19.35
C ASP A 1107 -41.96 -45.50 -19.27
N PRO A 1108 -41.71 -46.12 -18.10
CA PRO A 1108 -40.65 -47.10 -17.93
C PRO A 1108 -40.72 -48.28 -18.92
N ALA A 1109 -41.89 -48.53 -19.53
CA ALA A 1109 -42.08 -49.52 -20.58
C ALA A 1109 -41.31 -49.21 -21.89
N LEU A 1110 -40.86 -47.97 -22.11
CA LEU A 1110 -40.14 -47.53 -23.31
C LEU A 1110 -38.64 -47.89 -23.30
N GLY A 1111 -38.16 -48.56 -22.26
CA GLY A 1111 -36.75 -48.86 -22.04
C GLY A 1111 -36.03 -47.74 -21.28
N LYS A 1112 -34.73 -47.93 -20.99
CA LYS A 1112 -33.92 -46.95 -20.26
C LYS A 1112 -33.25 -45.97 -21.24
N PRO A 1113 -33.69 -44.69 -21.29
CA PRO A 1113 -33.05 -43.69 -22.12
C PRO A 1113 -31.64 -43.33 -21.59
N PRO A 1114 -30.72 -42.85 -22.46
CA PRO A 1114 -29.36 -42.44 -22.08
C PRO A 1114 -29.33 -41.16 -21.23
N VAL A 1115 -30.43 -40.41 -21.19
CA VAL A 1115 -30.66 -39.22 -20.36
C VAL A 1115 -31.96 -39.42 -19.58
N VAL A 1116 -32.05 -38.84 -18.40
CA VAL A 1116 -33.23 -38.94 -17.54
C VAL A 1116 -33.94 -37.61 -17.52
N ASP A 1117 -35.11 -37.59 -18.16
CA ASP A 1117 -35.96 -36.41 -18.21
C ASP A 1117 -37.07 -36.53 -17.19
N GLN A 1118 -37.28 -35.47 -16.41
CA GLN A 1118 -38.32 -35.44 -15.39
C GLN A 1118 -38.93 -34.04 -15.23
N TRP A 1119 -40.26 -34.00 -15.20
CA TRP A 1119 -41.05 -32.89 -14.68
C TRP A 1119 -41.24 -33.08 -13.17
N ALA A 1120 -41.06 -32.01 -12.40
CA ALA A 1120 -41.07 -32.07 -10.95
C ALA A 1120 -42.01 -31.02 -10.35
N ARG A 1121 -42.77 -31.41 -9.32
CA ARG A 1121 -43.55 -30.51 -8.46
C ARG A 1121 -43.05 -30.60 -7.03
N PHE A 1122 -42.93 -29.46 -6.36
CA PHE A 1122 -42.43 -29.39 -4.99
C PHE A 1122 -43.56 -29.60 -3.97
N ARG A 1123 -43.53 -30.71 -3.23
CA ARG A 1123 -44.57 -31.14 -2.26
C ARG A 1123 -43.99 -31.40 -0.86
N PRO A 1124 -43.32 -30.44 -0.21
CA PRO A 1124 -42.79 -30.62 1.13
C PRO A 1124 -43.91 -30.98 2.12
N GLY A 1125 -43.72 -32.06 2.88
CA GLY A 1125 -44.70 -32.57 3.85
C GLY A 1125 -46.04 -33.00 3.22
N GLY A 1126 -46.09 -33.22 1.90
CA GLY A 1126 -47.32 -33.53 1.18
C GLY A 1126 -48.19 -32.31 0.83
N ASN A 1127 -47.69 -31.08 1.01
CA ASN A 1127 -48.44 -29.87 0.69
C ASN A 1127 -48.61 -29.69 -0.83
N THR A 1128 -49.86 -29.78 -1.31
CA THR A 1128 -50.22 -29.65 -2.74
C THR A 1128 -50.34 -28.21 -3.24
N GLU A 1129 -50.17 -27.22 -2.37
CA GLU A 1129 -50.13 -25.80 -2.73
C GLU A 1129 -48.72 -25.20 -2.71
N ALA A 1130 -47.73 -25.97 -2.26
CA ALA A 1130 -46.33 -25.57 -2.30
C ALA A 1130 -45.84 -25.31 -3.74
N ARG A 1131 -44.84 -24.44 -3.86
CA ARG A 1131 -44.25 -23.97 -5.13
C ARG A 1131 -42.73 -23.97 -5.05
N TRP A 1132 -42.07 -24.18 -6.19
CA TRP A 1132 -40.61 -24.09 -6.31
C TRP A 1132 -40.15 -22.64 -6.09
N THR A 1133 -39.30 -22.44 -5.08
CA THR A 1133 -38.59 -21.17 -4.82
C THR A 1133 -37.14 -21.24 -5.30
N ASN A 1134 -36.43 -20.11 -5.31
CA ASN A 1134 -35.02 -20.07 -5.71
C ASN A 1134 -34.13 -20.99 -4.85
N GLU A 1135 -34.39 -21.08 -3.54
CA GLU A 1135 -33.73 -22.02 -2.62
C GLU A 1135 -34.05 -23.48 -2.96
N ALA A 1136 -35.31 -23.77 -3.33
CA ALA A 1136 -35.76 -25.12 -3.65
C ALA A 1136 -35.16 -25.65 -4.97
N VAL A 1137 -34.73 -24.77 -5.88
CA VAL A 1137 -33.99 -25.18 -7.09
C VAL A 1137 -32.67 -25.89 -6.72
N ALA A 1138 -31.98 -25.42 -5.67
CA ALA A 1138 -30.76 -26.06 -5.17
C ALA A 1138 -31.02 -27.48 -4.63
N PHE A 1139 -32.25 -27.77 -4.20
CA PHE A 1139 -32.68 -29.11 -3.84
C PHE A 1139 -32.97 -29.96 -5.08
N LEU A 1140 -33.70 -29.43 -6.08
CA LEU A 1140 -34.07 -30.17 -7.30
C LEU A 1140 -32.86 -30.71 -8.07
N VAL A 1141 -31.76 -29.94 -8.15
CA VAL A 1141 -30.57 -30.36 -8.90
C VAL A 1141 -29.94 -31.64 -8.37
N ASP A 1142 -30.17 -32.02 -7.10
CA ASP A 1142 -29.66 -33.25 -6.47
C ASP A 1142 -30.78 -34.28 -6.20
N ILE A 1143 -31.91 -34.16 -6.92
CA ILE A 1143 -33.08 -35.06 -6.81
C ILE A 1143 -33.33 -35.74 -8.16
N PHE A 1144 -32.68 -36.88 -8.37
CA PHE A 1144 -32.79 -37.68 -9.59
C PHE A 1144 -32.91 -39.18 -9.30
N PRO A 1145 -33.91 -39.62 -8.51
CA PRO A 1145 -33.97 -41.00 -8.03
C PRO A 1145 -34.10 -42.04 -9.16
N MET A 1146 -34.61 -41.66 -10.34
CA MET A 1146 -34.68 -42.52 -11.52
C MET A 1146 -33.33 -42.74 -12.21
N ALA A 1147 -32.44 -41.73 -12.23
CA ALA A 1147 -31.09 -41.88 -12.76
C ALA A 1147 -30.27 -42.88 -11.92
N LEU A 1148 -30.58 -42.97 -10.62
CA LEU A 1148 -29.94 -43.90 -9.69
C LEU A 1148 -30.46 -45.34 -9.80
N ASP A 1149 -31.72 -45.53 -10.20
CA ASP A 1149 -32.34 -46.87 -10.33
C ASP A 1149 -31.63 -47.75 -11.38
N GLY A 1150 -31.06 -47.13 -12.43
CA GLY A 1150 -30.25 -47.79 -13.44
C GLY A 1150 -29.03 -48.53 -12.89
N PHE A 1151 -28.38 -47.98 -11.87
CA PHE A 1151 -27.19 -48.52 -11.24
C PHE A 1151 -27.50 -49.65 -10.24
N ASP A 1152 -28.59 -49.52 -9.48
CA ASP A 1152 -29.08 -50.58 -8.59
C ASP A 1152 -29.48 -51.85 -9.37
N THR A 1153 -29.89 -51.70 -10.64
CA THR A 1153 -30.23 -52.80 -11.56
C THR A 1153 -29.06 -53.34 -12.39
N MET A 1154 -28.08 -52.52 -12.79
CA MET A 1154 -26.84 -53.00 -13.45
C MET A 1154 -26.01 -53.94 -12.56
N GLY A 1155 -26.05 -53.76 -11.24
CA GLY A 1155 -25.38 -54.66 -10.28
C GLY A 1155 -25.95 -56.08 -10.21
N LYS A 1156 -26.95 -56.43 -11.04
CA LYS A 1156 -27.41 -57.81 -11.29
C LYS A 1156 -26.70 -58.49 -12.47
N ALA A 1157 -26.25 -57.75 -13.48
CA ALA A 1157 -25.67 -58.32 -14.71
C ALA A 1157 -24.21 -58.79 -14.55
N THR A 1158 -23.55 -58.47 -13.42
CA THR A 1158 -22.15 -58.86 -13.16
C THR A 1158 -22.00 -60.07 -12.22
N LYS A 1159 -23.08 -60.83 -11.98
CA LYS A 1159 -23.07 -62.11 -11.25
C LYS A 1159 -24.05 -63.12 -11.86
N GLU A 1160 -24.02 -63.28 -13.19
CA GLU A 1160 -24.51 -64.50 -13.83
C GLU A 1160 -23.29 -65.32 -14.25
N GLY A 1161 -22.98 -66.30 -13.42
CA GLY A 1161 -21.77 -67.11 -13.45
C GLY A 1161 -21.60 -67.76 -12.08
N ASP A 1162 -22.63 -68.51 -11.68
CA ASP A 1162 -22.65 -69.63 -10.73
C ASP A 1162 -23.99 -69.68 -9.98
N ASP A 1163 -24.61 -70.85 -10.09
CA ASP A 1163 -25.76 -71.37 -9.36
C ASP A 1163 -27.18 -70.96 -9.81
N ALA A 1164 -27.68 -71.74 -10.77
CA ALA A 1164 -29.11 -72.03 -10.92
C ALA A 1164 -29.53 -73.13 -9.93
N ASP A 1165 -30.83 -73.11 -9.57
CA ASP A 1165 -31.59 -74.11 -8.80
C ASP A 1165 -31.49 -74.05 -7.26
N ASN A 1166 -32.40 -73.29 -6.63
CA ASN A 1166 -33.43 -73.88 -5.75
C ASN A 1166 -34.37 -72.83 -5.11
N ALA A 1167 -35.62 -73.27 -4.91
CA ALA A 1167 -36.66 -72.74 -4.03
C ALA A 1167 -37.57 -71.62 -4.56
N ALA A 1168 -38.68 -72.06 -5.16
CA ALA A 1168 -39.95 -71.35 -5.18
C ALA A 1168 -40.66 -71.44 -3.80
N GLY A 1169 -41.34 -70.35 -3.41
CA GLY A 1169 -42.45 -70.37 -2.45
C GLY A 1169 -42.20 -69.68 -1.11
N THR A 1170 -42.64 -68.41 -0.99
CA THR A 1170 -43.58 -67.89 0.05
C THR A 1170 -43.45 -66.37 0.18
N GLU A 1171 -44.60 -65.69 0.11
CA GLU A 1171 -44.76 -64.25 0.26
C GLU A 1171 -44.35 -63.76 1.65
N SER A 1172 -43.66 -62.61 1.71
CA SER A 1172 -44.02 -61.58 2.70
C SER A 1172 -43.59 -60.20 2.20
N ALA A 1173 -44.45 -59.22 2.40
CA ALA A 1173 -44.25 -57.81 2.12
C ALA A 1173 -43.14 -57.19 3.00
N LYS A 1174 -41.87 -57.52 2.73
CA LYS A 1174 -40.69 -56.80 3.25
C LYS A 1174 -40.03 -56.04 2.10
N GLY A 1175 -40.21 -54.72 2.12
CA GLY A 1175 -39.79 -53.82 1.04
C GLY A 1175 -38.33 -54.01 0.62
N LYS A 1176 -38.09 -54.02 -0.69
CA LYS A 1176 -36.73 -54.02 -1.28
C LYS A 1176 -35.88 -52.95 -0.59
N LEU A 1177 -34.69 -53.30 -0.12
CA LEU A 1177 -33.69 -52.38 0.44
C LEU A 1177 -32.78 -51.87 -0.68
N ALA A 1178 -32.38 -50.59 -0.63
CA ALA A 1178 -31.44 -50.01 -1.60
C ALA A 1178 -30.08 -50.70 -1.48
N LYS A 1179 -29.45 -51.07 -2.61
CA LYS A 1179 -28.15 -51.76 -2.62
C LYS A 1179 -26.99 -50.77 -2.58
N TYR A 1180 -27.11 -49.65 -3.28
CA TYR A 1180 -26.10 -48.60 -3.31
C TYR A 1180 -26.61 -47.27 -2.73
N TRP A 1181 -25.68 -46.49 -2.22
CA TRP A 1181 -25.82 -45.10 -1.80
C TRP A 1181 -24.92 -44.23 -2.67
N TYR A 1182 -25.44 -43.04 -3.03
CA TYR A 1182 -24.81 -42.13 -3.97
C TYR A 1182 -24.49 -40.79 -3.29
N PRO A 1183 -23.44 -40.69 -2.46
CA PRO A 1183 -23.06 -39.41 -1.86
C PRO A 1183 -22.47 -38.47 -2.91
N THR A 1184 -22.96 -37.24 -2.89
CA THR A 1184 -22.37 -36.10 -3.59
C THR A 1184 -21.03 -35.74 -2.95
N VAL A 1185 -19.99 -35.54 -3.75
CA VAL A 1185 -18.63 -35.15 -3.34
C VAL A 1185 -18.38 -33.69 -3.68
N THR A 1186 -18.70 -33.29 -4.90
CA THR A 1186 -18.69 -31.88 -5.32
C THR A 1186 -19.98 -31.54 -6.05
N LEU A 1187 -20.50 -30.35 -5.79
CA LEU A 1187 -21.73 -29.84 -6.39
C LEU A 1187 -21.49 -28.39 -6.81
N ASN A 1188 -21.52 -28.17 -8.13
CA ASN A 1188 -21.47 -26.84 -8.71
C ASN A 1188 -22.83 -26.52 -9.32
N ILE A 1189 -23.35 -25.32 -9.07
CA ILE A 1189 -24.64 -24.85 -9.59
C ILE A 1189 -24.47 -23.41 -10.09
N ASP A 1190 -24.91 -23.15 -11.32
CA ASP A 1190 -25.08 -21.80 -11.86
C ASP A 1190 -26.57 -21.52 -12.07
N PHE A 1191 -27.09 -20.51 -11.38
CA PHE A 1191 -28.48 -20.06 -11.53
C PHE A 1191 -28.54 -19.03 -12.66
N LYS A 1192 -29.41 -19.28 -13.65
CA LYS A 1192 -29.52 -18.46 -14.89
C LYS A 1192 -30.78 -17.60 -14.92
N LYS A 1193 -31.87 -18.05 -14.29
CA LYS A 1193 -33.15 -17.33 -14.20
C LYS A 1193 -33.65 -17.35 -12.74
N ARG A 1194 -34.09 -16.19 -12.25
CA ARG A 1194 -34.76 -16.07 -10.95
C ARG A 1194 -36.23 -16.46 -11.10
N LEU A 1195 -36.72 -17.27 -10.18
CA LEU A 1195 -38.15 -17.59 -10.12
C LEU A 1195 -38.95 -16.43 -9.51
N PRO A 1196 -40.22 -16.25 -9.90
CA PRO A 1196 -41.12 -15.28 -9.27
C PRO A 1196 -41.23 -15.48 -7.75
N ALA A 1197 -41.54 -14.41 -7.02
CA ALA A 1197 -41.68 -14.47 -5.55
C ALA A 1197 -42.79 -15.44 -5.08
N SER A 1198 -43.82 -15.67 -5.90
CA SER A 1198 -44.86 -16.68 -5.67
C SER A 1198 -44.40 -18.12 -5.92
N GLY A 1199 -43.19 -18.30 -6.46
CA GLY A 1199 -42.68 -19.56 -6.98
C GLY A 1199 -43.38 -20.02 -8.25
N VAL A 1200 -42.91 -21.15 -8.80
CA VAL A 1200 -43.51 -21.83 -9.96
C VAL A 1200 -43.99 -23.23 -9.57
N GLU A 1201 -45.00 -23.75 -10.26
CA GLU A 1201 -45.57 -25.07 -9.94
C GLU A 1201 -44.72 -26.21 -10.53
N TRP A 1202 -44.25 -26.04 -11.77
CA TRP A 1202 -43.50 -27.06 -12.49
C TRP A 1202 -42.09 -26.58 -12.83
N LEU A 1203 -41.13 -27.49 -12.68
CA LEU A 1203 -39.81 -27.38 -13.26
C LEU A 1203 -39.48 -28.67 -13.99
N TYR A 1204 -38.84 -28.55 -15.14
CA TYR A 1204 -38.25 -29.66 -15.86
C TYR A 1204 -36.80 -29.81 -15.45
N SER A 1205 -36.32 -31.04 -15.30
CA SER A 1205 -34.89 -31.31 -15.16
C SER A 1205 -34.48 -32.49 -16.02
N ARG A 1206 -33.33 -32.34 -16.68
CA ARG A 1206 -32.65 -33.42 -17.39
C ARG A 1206 -31.38 -33.77 -16.65
N VAL A 1207 -31.20 -35.05 -16.36
CA VAL A 1207 -29.98 -35.59 -15.74
C VAL A 1207 -29.25 -36.47 -16.75
N GLN A 1208 -27.99 -36.16 -17.01
CA GLN A 1208 -27.12 -36.93 -17.87
C GLN A 1208 -25.94 -37.47 -17.08
N THR A 1209 -25.73 -38.78 -17.11
CA THR A 1209 -24.51 -39.38 -16.58
C THR A 1209 -23.44 -39.39 -17.66
N ARG A 1210 -22.35 -38.64 -17.47
CA ARG A 1210 -21.23 -38.59 -18.42
C ARG A 1210 -20.29 -39.78 -18.29
N SER A 1211 -19.96 -40.15 -17.06
CA SER A 1211 -19.02 -41.23 -16.79
C SER A 1211 -19.30 -41.88 -15.45
N VAL A 1212 -19.13 -43.19 -15.39
CA VAL A 1212 -18.96 -43.93 -14.14
C VAL A 1212 -17.70 -44.75 -14.24
N ARG A 1213 -16.70 -44.43 -13.42
CA ARG A 1213 -15.40 -45.11 -13.43
C ARG A 1213 -14.91 -45.33 -12.02
N ASN A 1214 -14.61 -46.59 -11.67
CA ASN A 1214 -14.15 -46.98 -10.33
C ASN A 1214 -15.07 -46.50 -9.20
N GLY A 1215 -16.38 -46.51 -9.44
CA GLY A 1215 -17.38 -46.04 -8.48
C GLY A 1215 -17.47 -44.52 -8.34
N ARG A 1216 -16.76 -43.71 -9.13
CA ARG A 1216 -16.99 -42.25 -9.24
C ARG A 1216 -17.99 -41.96 -10.34
N THR A 1217 -18.98 -41.11 -10.09
CA THR A 1217 -20.01 -40.70 -11.06
C THR A 1217 -19.87 -39.23 -11.41
N ASP A 1218 -19.91 -38.90 -12.69
CA ASP A 1218 -19.91 -37.53 -13.20
C ASP A 1218 -21.30 -37.26 -13.82
N LEU A 1219 -22.04 -36.31 -13.24
CA LEU A 1219 -23.43 -35.98 -13.59
C LEU A 1219 -23.56 -34.51 -14.03
N ASP A 1220 -24.33 -34.31 -15.09
CA ASP A 1220 -24.82 -32.99 -15.50
C ASP A 1220 -26.32 -32.90 -15.28
N VAL A 1221 -26.79 -31.76 -14.78
CA VAL A 1221 -28.21 -31.47 -14.61
C VAL A 1221 -28.55 -30.13 -15.24
N VAL A 1222 -29.55 -30.12 -16.12
CA VAL A 1222 -30.14 -28.91 -16.71
C VAL A 1222 -31.55 -28.76 -16.18
N VAL A 1223 -31.87 -27.61 -15.61
CA VAL A 1223 -33.21 -27.28 -15.12
C VAL A 1223 -33.84 -26.22 -16.02
N LEU A 1224 -35.05 -26.48 -16.52
CA LEU A 1224 -35.84 -25.58 -17.35
C LEU A 1224 -37.19 -25.27 -16.67
N ASP A 1225 -37.80 -24.16 -17.05
CA ASP A 1225 -39.20 -23.86 -16.71
C ASP A 1225 -40.20 -24.35 -17.79
N GLU A 1226 -41.48 -24.02 -17.61
CA GLU A 1226 -42.58 -24.38 -18.50
C GLU A 1226 -42.44 -23.76 -19.90
N GLU A 1227 -41.80 -22.59 -20.00
CA GLU A 1227 -41.53 -21.92 -21.27
C GLU A 1227 -40.35 -22.57 -22.01
N GLY A 1228 -39.48 -23.29 -21.30
CA GLY A 1228 -38.28 -23.94 -21.81
C GLY A 1228 -37.01 -23.12 -21.61
N ASP A 1229 -37.05 -22.05 -20.81
CA ASP A 1229 -35.88 -21.25 -20.48
C ASP A 1229 -35.01 -21.96 -19.44
N VAL A 1230 -33.69 -21.77 -19.52
CA VAL A 1230 -32.75 -22.35 -18.56
C VAL A 1230 -32.84 -21.63 -17.22
N VAL A 1231 -33.23 -22.37 -16.17
CA VAL A 1231 -33.32 -21.88 -14.79
C VAL A 1231 -32.00 -22.10 -14.06
N ALA A 1232 -31.41 -23.29 -14.15
CA ALA A 1232 -30.14 -23.62 -13.52
C ALA A 1232 -29.37 -24.70 -14.30
N LEU A 1233 -28.05 -24.65 -14.20
CA LEU A 1233 -27.13 -25.65 -14.72
C LEU A 1233 -26.29 -26.19 -13.55
N SER A 1234 -26.11 -27.50 -13.47
CA SER A 1234 -25.32 -28.12 -12.40
C SER A 1234 -24.40 -29.21 -12.93
N THR A 1235 -23.20 -29.28 -12.34
CA THR A 1235 -22.24 -30.37 -12.54
C THR A 1235 -21.88 -30.98 -11.19
N GLN A 1236 -21.87 -32.31 -11.12
CA GLN A 1236 -21.74 -33.03 -9.86
C GLN A 1236 -20.79 -34.20 -10.00
N VAL A 1237 -19.94 -34.37 -8.99
CA VAL A 1237 -19.14 -35.58 -8.80
C VAL A 1237 -19.71 -36.32 -7.60
N GLY A 1238 -20.09 -37.56 -7.78
CA GLY A 1238 -20.59 -38.45 -6.74
C GLY A 1238 -19.78 -39.74 -6.65
N LEU A 1239 -20.13 -40.57 -5.67
CA LEU A 1239 -19.62 -41.94 -5.56
C LEU A 1239 -20.77 -42.94 -5.59
N VAL A 1240 -20.53 -44.15 -6.09
CA VAL A 1240 -21.40 -45.32 -5.94
C VAL A 1240 -20.79 -46.19 -4.86
N VAL A 1241 -21.42 -46.25 -3.68
CA VAL A 1241 -20.94 -47.05 -2.56
C VAL A 1241 -22.04 -47.94 -2.01
N ASP A 1242 -21.70 -49.01 -1.29
CA ASP A 1242 -22.69 -49.89 -0.68
C ASP A 1242 -23.59 -49.13 0.31
N ALA A 1243 -24.91 -49.34 0.25
CA ALA A 1243 -25.89 -48.67 1.09
C ALA A 1243 -25.69 -48.98 2.60
N SER A 1244 -25.05 -50.10 2.96
CA SER A 1244 -24.64 -50.40 4.33
C SER A 1244 -23.67 -49.36 4.92
N ARG A 1245 -22.89 -48.65 4.09
CA ARG A 1245 -22.03 -47.55 4.55
C ARG A 1245 -22.83 -46.34 5.01
N ASN A 1246 -24.08 -46.20 4.54
CA ASN A 1246 -25.01 -45.18 4.98
C ASN A 1246 -25.74 -45.65 6.27
N ILE A 1247 -26.19 -46.90 6.33
CA ILE A 1247 -27.05 -47.37 7.43
C ILE A 1247 -26.26 -47.86 8.66
N GLY A 1248 -25.02 -48.33 8.48
CA GLY A 1248 -24.22 -48.93 9.55
C GLY A 1248 -23.47 -47.92 10.44
N GLN A 1249 -23.45 -48.17 11.76
CA GLN A 1249 -22.44 -47.58 12.64
C GLN A 1249 -21.07 -48.14 12.27
N ARG A 1250 -20.10 -47.25 12.00
CA ARG A 1250 -18.73 -47.61 11.61
C ARG A 1250 -18.09 -48.41 12.77
N LYS A 1251 -17.92 -49.73 12.61
CA LYS A 1251 -17.04 -50.49 13.52
C LYS A 1251 -15.63 -49.93 13.37
N SER A 1252 -15.13 -49.26 14.41
CA SER A 1252 -13.71 -48.92 14.53
C SER A 1252 -12.93 -50.22 14.40
N LYS A 1253 -12.05 -50.31 13.39
CA LYS A 1253 -10.93 -51.24 13.50
C LYS A 1253 -10.13 -50.84 14.75
N MET A 1254 -9.79 -51.83 15.58
CA MET A 1254 -8.76 -51.71 16.61
C MET A 1254 -7.43 -51.32 15.97
#